data_AF-A0A7S4V6R8-F1
#
_entry.id   AF-A0A7S4V6R8-F1
#
_cell.length_a   1.000
_cell.length_b   1.000
_cell.length_c   1.000
_cell.angle_alpha   90.00
_cell.angle_beta   90.00
_cell.angle_gamma   90.00
#
_symmetry.space_group_name_H-M   'P 1'
#
loop_
_entity.id
_entity.type
_entity.pdbx_description
1 polymer ?
#
loop_
_entity_poly.entity_id
_entity_poly.type
_entity_poly.pdbx_seq_one_letter_code
_entity_poly.pdbx_strand_id
1 'polypeptide(L)'
;AEPAFPEPTNSSSGEQYNPSGHHLIVDMKNLEADFLNSEERLAAAIVGTIAAAGLTLLSYHCHALHPAGVSCVGVLLESHISFHTWPEEGVITLDLFTCGPALLLPVLPTIERLFGVPRTKTVTKDGITTEEKEEVVVQWSHELRGFRPAHERKNNYLDDSSDLYQDVMTRLHGLKKMVLSTKSPYQNIDIWEIIDTQWETPSYQEGVMLGFTDDDPRWTDWRYATPTRDLFIDGMYQTSNIEDDEFHEAMVHPSMFAHTNPTHVAIIGGGDGSTLREVLKHNTVESVTVIEIDKMMVDIAREYLPDLSDCSNFIGRTSNCFDDEKVTVVYEEARKWFYEHFGSEDSSEKEKFDVVILDALDPDGNKNKQSAMLFMDEQFLANIYNSLSEDGIFAAKVGLAPSIVDPPGHMGLQARREKFMLMIEQHPSTGIVLVYEENHCSFGRPAAMLLACKDVSCRKEWYAESDDVDYRIYDRIVDTKDGAPALLHYDGSTQKFYQHPSKPWETVYCRREPMPFECAYRGLDKNKVIHDLIVGDEEKSSFSLETVKDESTGKNYTALFATVDIDKGSYIMADDVAASFIIGDESIDNLKNNVKVSGGPGKAPVIEDFIAFIEEHGHKSKTKGNGQNIVEMGGSHYIRKTSDASEANIGRWMPPHPSGKEPTYSPVYERHRLPFDVFLVATKDIKKGEEVIRPENLWS
;
A
#
# COMPACT_ATOMS: atom_id res chain seq x y z
N ALA A 1 28.35 -56.66 -21.60
CA ALA A 1 29.32 -55.71 -22.16
C ALA A 1 28.90 -54.36 -21.65
N GLU A 2 29.72 -53.76 -20.77
CA GLU A 2 29.44 -52.44 -20.18
C GLU A 2 29.35 -51.39 -21.31
N PRO A 3 28.37 -50.47 -21.27
CA PRO A 3 28.36 -49.35 -22.19
C PRO A 3 29.47 -48.38 -21.79
N ALA A 4 30.35 -48.06 -22.74
CA ALA A 4 31.43 -47.11 -22.54
C ALA A 4 30.86 -45.71 -22.27
N PHE A 5 31.30 -45.10 -21.15
CA PHE A 5 30.99 -43.72 -20.80
C PHE A 5 31.60 -42.75 -21.82
N PRO A 6 30.89 -41.69 -22.23
CA PRO A 6 31.48 -40.63 -23.02
C PRO A 6 32.55 -39.89 -22.19
N GLU A 7 33.72 -39.65 -22.78
CA GLU A 7 34.77 -38.87 -22.12
C GLU A 7 34.29 -37.44 -21.83
N PRO A 8 34.68 -36.85 -20.67
CA PRO A 8 34.30 -35.50 -20.32
C PRO A 8 34.86 -34.53 -21.34
N THR A 9 33.96 -33.80 -22.02
CA THR A 9 34.34 -32.65 -22.82
C THR A 9 34.91 -31.60 -21.88
N ASN A 10 36.22 -31.36 -21.96
CA ASN A 10 36.87 -30.21 -21.34
C ASN A 10 36.16 -28.93 -21.79
N SER A 11 35.26 -28.38 -20.97
CA SER A 11 34.81 -27.00 -21.11
C SER A 11 35.99 -26.11 -20.76
N SER A 12 36.61 -25.55 -21.78
CA SER A 12 37.74 -24.62 -21.68
C SER A 12 37.31 -23.21 -21.26
N SER A 13 36.37 -23.10 -20.32
CA SER A 13 36.03 -21.86 -19.63
C SER A 13 36.13 -22.16 -18.14
N GLY A 14 37.03 -21.47 -17.44
CA GLY A 14 37.22 -21.63 -16.00
C GLY A 14 36.02 -21.16 -15.18
N GLU A 15 34.91 -21.87 -15.28
CA GLU A 15 33.77 -21.73 -14.37
C GLU A 15 34.18 -22.33 -13.04
N GLN A 16 34.49 -21.43 -12.10
CA GLN A 16 34.91 -21.76 -10.76
C GLN A 16 33.71 -22.38 -10.02
N TYR A 17 33.81 -23.65 -9.60
CA TYR A 17 32.81 -24.25 -8.71
C TYR A 17 32.70 -23.40 -7.44
N ASN A 18 31.58 -22.72 -7.28
CA ASN A 18 31.31 -21.81 -6.17
C ASN A 18 30.79 -22.66 -4.98
N PRO A 19 31.07 -22.36 -3.70
CA PRO A 19 30.38 -22.97 -2.55
C PRO A 19 28.87 -22.66 -2.46
N SER A 20 28.25 -22.31 -3.59
CA SER A 20 26.85 -21.98 -3.78
C SER A 20 26.28 -22.79 -4.95
N GLY A 21 24.97 -22.96 -4.98
CA GLY A 21 24.32 -23.81 -5.97
C GLY A 21 22.81 -23.73 -5.96
N HIS A 22 22.20 -24.54 -6.82
CA HIS A 22 20.78 -24.68 -6.99
C HIS A 22 20.30 -25.96 -6.34
N HIS A 23 19.21 -25.90 -5.60
CA HIS A 23 18.56 -27.04 -4.98
C HIS A 23 17.12 -27.12 -5.47
N LEU A 24 16.76 -28.22 -6.11
CA LEU A 24 15.40 -28.53 -6.52
C LEU A 24 14.92 -29.74 -5.71
N ILE A 25 13.85 -29.55 -4.94
CA ILE A 25 13.13 -30.61 -4.24
C ILE A 25 11.83 -30.85 -5.01
N VAL A 26 11.49 -32.12 -5.24
CA VAL A 26 10.27 -32.50 -5.96
C VAL A 26 9.61 -33.69 -5.27
N ASP A 27 8.36 -33.52 -4.86
CA ASP A 27 7.51 -34.56 -4.31
C ASP A 27 6.37 -34.83 -5.31
N MET A 28 6.13 -36.10 -5.61
CA MET A 28 5.02 -36.49 -6.49
C MET A 28 4.17 -37.58 -5.86
N LYS A 29 2.86 -37.51 -6.08
CA LYS A 29 1.89 -38.55 -5.68
C LYS A 29 1.02 -38.99 -6.86
N ASN A 30 0.23 -40.05 -6.63
CA ASN A 30 -0.62 -40.73 -7.62
C ASN A 30 0.19 -41.44 -8.72
N LEU A 31 1.31 -42.05 -8.35
CA LEU A 31 2.20 -42.75 -9.28
C LEU A 31 1.97 -44.26 -9.31
N GLU A 32 2.27 -44.88 -10.46
CA GLU A 32 2.18 -46.32 -10.70
C GLU A 32 3.11 -47.11 -9.74
N ALA A 33 2.54 -48.02 -8.94
CA ALA A 33 3.30 -48.81 -7.95
C ALA A 33 4.43 -49.66 -8.59
N ASP A 34 4.19 -50.25 -9.77
CA ASP A 34 5.19 -51.05 -10.49
C ASP A 34 6.36 -50.21 -11.00
N PHE A 35 6.11 -48.94 -11.36
CA PHE A 35 7.18 -48.00 -11.69
C PHE A 35 8.02 -47.68 -10.47
N LEU A 36 7.37 -47.35 -9.34
CA LEU A 36 8.03 -47.02 -8.08
C LEU A 36 8.82 -48.19 -7.47
N ASN A 37 8.50 -49.42 -7.86
CA ASN A 37 9.21 -50.62 -7.41
C ASN A 37 10.26 -51.12 -8.43
N SER A 38 10.51 -50.38 -9.53
CA SER A 38 11.42 -50.79 -10.61
C SER A 38 12.73 -50.01 -10.59
N GLU A 39 13.79 -50.67 -10.11
CA GLU A 39 15.14 -50.11 -10.09
C GLU A 39 15.61 -49.67 -11.50
N GLU A 40 15.35 -50.49 -12.51
CA GLU A 40 15.75 -50.22 -13.90
C GLU A 40 15.06 -48.97 -14.47
N ARG A 41 13.73 -48.86 -14.32
CA ARG A 41 12.97 -47.72 -14.84
C ARG A 41 13.35 -46.42 -14.14
N LEU A 42 13.52 -46.47 -12.82
CA LEU A 42 13.91 -45.29 -12.03
C LEU A 42 15.37 -44.86 -12.28
N ALA A 43 16.29 -45.80 -12.47
CA ALA A 43 17.66 -45.48 -12.88
C ALA A 43 17.70 -44.79 -14.25
N ALA A 44 16.89 -45.26 -15.22
CA ALA A 44 16.75 -44.61 -16.51
C ALA A 44 16.19 -43.18 -16.39
N ALA A 45 15.23 -42.96 -15.48
CA ALA A 45 14.68 -41.63 -15.20
C ALA A 45 15.72 -40.67 -14.58
N ILE A 46 16.57 -41.13 -13.67
CA ILE A 46 17.72 -40.34 -13.17
C ILE A 46 18.64 -39.94 -14.31
N VAL A 47 19.08 -40.90 -15.12
CA VAL A 47 20.03 -40.64 -16.22
C VAL A 47 19.44 -39.63 -17.20
N GLY A 48 18.15 -39.77 -17.53
CA GLY A 48 17.43 -38.83 -18.38
C GLY A 48 17.33 -37.42 -17.78
N THR A 49 17.10 -37.31 -16.46
CA THR A 49 17.05 -36.03 -15.75
C THR A 49 18.39 -35.32 -15.76
N ILE A 50 19.47 -36.04 -15.45
CA ILE A 50 20.83 -35.49 -15.45
C ILE A 50 21.22 -35.00 -16.83
N ALA A 51 20.93 -35.79 -17.87
CA ALA A 51 21.21 -35.40 -19.25
C ALA A 51 20.43 -34.14 -19.66
N ALA A 52 19.16 -34.02 -19.26
CA ALA A 52 18.35 -32.84 -19.52
C ALA A 52 18.84 -31.59 -18.75
N ALA A 53 19.40 -31.79 -17.56
CA ALA A 53 20.02 -30.73 -16.75
C ALA A 53 21.40 -30.31 -17.26
N GLY A 54 22.01 -31.05 -18.20
CA GLY A 54 23.38 -30.82 -18.65
C GLY A 54 24.43 -31.10 -17.58
N LEU A 55 24.12 -31.96 -16.61
CA LEU A 55 25.00 -32.32 -15.50
C LEU A 55 25.78 -33.60 -15.82
N THR A 56 26.86 -33.84 -15.08
CA THR A 56 27.78 -34.97 -15.33
C THR A 56 27.59 -36.08 -14.30
N LEU A 57 26.99 -37.21 -14.69
CA LEU A 57 26.86 -38.39 -13.83
C LEU A 57 28.20 -39.12 -13.69
N LEU A 58 28.71 -39.24 -12.47
CA LEU A 58 29.92 -40.03 -12.18
C LEU A 58 29.57 -41.49 -11.85
N SER A 59 28.56 -41.69 -11.00
CA SER A 59 28.06 -43.00 -10.62
C SER A 59 26.66 -42.88 -10.02
N TYR A 60 25.89 -43.96 -10.03
CA TYR A 60 24.64 -44.05 -9.29
C TYR A 60 24.55 -45.39 -8.58
N HIS A 61 23.77 -45.43 -7.50
CA HIS A 61 23.45 -46.65 -6.78
C HIS A 61 21.98 -46.61 -6.39
N CYS A 62 21.21 -47.56 -6.91
CA CYS A 62 19.82 -47.78 -6.52
C CYS A 62 19.72 -49.08 -5.71
N HIS A 63 18.81 -49.12 -4.75
CA HIS A 63 18.58 -50.27 -3.90
C HIS A 63 17.08 -50.51 -3.73
N ALA A 64 16.60 -51.67 -4.18
CA ALA A 64 15.25 -52.13 -3.90
C ALA A 64 15.07 -52.44 -2.39
N LEU A 65 13.99 -51.92 -1.81
CA LEU A 65 13.64 -52.04 -0.41
C LEU A 65 12.69 -53.22 -0.18
N HIS A 66 12.69 -53.74 1.05
CA HIS A 66 11.75 -54.77 1.48
C HIS A 66 10.74 -54.18 2.48
N PRO A 67 9.41 -54.34 2.28
CA PRO A 67 8.76 -55.21 1.29
C PRO A 67 8.65 -54.64 -0.13
N ALA A 68 8.68 -53.32 -0.34
CA ALA A 68 8.61 -52.68 -1.66
C ALA A 68 9.25 -51.28 -1.64
N GLY A 69 9.64 -50.78 -2.82
CA GLY A 69 10.19 -49.44 -3.06
C GLY A 69 11.65 -49.45 -3.49
N VAL A 70 12.18 -48.29 -3.87
CA VAL A 70 13.57 -48.07 -4.30
C VAL A 70 14.10 -46.79 -3.66
N SER A 71 15.32 -46.85 -3.14
CA SER A 71 16.14 -45.67 -2.84
C SER A 71 17.25 -45.55 -3.85
N CYS A 72 17.51 -44.37 -4.39
CA CYS A 72 18.62 -44.18 -5.31
C CYS A 72 19.37 -42.88 -5.07
N VAL A 73 20.68 -42.92 -5.30
CA VAL A 73 21.58 -41.77 -5.24
C VAL A 73 22.46 -41.76 -6.49
N GLY A 74 22.47 -40.65 -7.21
CA GLY A 74 23.42 -40.33 -8.27
C GLY A 74 24.45 -39.33 -7.78
N VAL A 75 25.72 -39.68 -7.86
CA VAL A 75 26.85 -38.79 -7.59
C VAL A 75 27.19 -38.07 -8.88
N LEU A 76 27.11 -36.74 -8.84
CA LEU A 76 27.40 -35.87 -9.97
C LEU A 76 28.78 -35.25 -9.79
N LEU A 77 29.42 -34.82 -10.89
CA LEU A 77 30.61 -33.97 -10.80
C LEU A 77 30.29 -32.67 -10.05
N GLU A 78 29.07 -32.18 -10.24
CA GLU A 78 28.56 -30.92 -9.72
C GLU A 78 27.82 -31.05 -8.38
N SER A 79 27.60 -32.27 -7.87
CA SER A 79 27.15 -32.65 -6.51
C SER A 79 26.32 -33.94 -6.50
N HIS A 80 24.97 -33.90 -6.49
CA HIS A 80 24.15 -35.11 -6.34
C HIS A 80 22.69 -34.99 -6.80
N ILE A 81 22.08 -36.14 -7.06
CA ILE A 81 20.63 -36.36 -7.13
C ILE A 81 20.27 -37.56 -6.26
N SER A 82 19.15 -37.53 -5.55
CA SER A 82 18.65 -38.68 -4.79
C SER A 82 17.14 -38.73 -4.74
N PHE A 83 16.57 -39.92 -4.57
CA PHE A 83 15.13 -40.06 -4.33
C PHE A 83 14.81 -41.26 -3.42
N HIS A 84 13.60 -41.25 -2.88
CA HIS A 84 13.00 -42.38 -2.17
C HIS A 84 11.55 -42.59 -2.61
N THR A 85 11.09 -43.83 -2.76
CA THR A 85 9.74 -44.16 -3.23
C THR A 85 8.93 -44.96 -2.21
N TRP A 86 7.62 -44.75 -2.19
CA TRP A 86 6.63 -45.56 -1.47
C TRP A 86 5.56 -46.07 -2.45
N PRO A 87 5.74 -47.28 -3.03
CA PRO A 87 4.83 -47.80 -4.05
C PRO A 87 3.35 -47.94 -3.62
N GLU A 88 3.09 -48.33 -2.38
CA GLU A 88 1.71 -48.50 -1.87
C GLU A 88 0.94 -47.17 -1.82
N GLU A 89 1.63 -46.11 -1.41
CA GLU A 89 1.09 -44.75 -1.36
C GLU A 89 1.11 -44.07 -2.75
N GLY A 90 1.88 -44.62 -3.69
CA GLY A 90 2.08 -44.02 -5.02
C GLY A 90 2.89 -42.73 -4.96
N VAL A 91 3.89 -42.67 -4.06
CA VAL A 91 4.66 -41.45 -3.75
C VAL A 91 6.14 -41.62 -4.07
N ILE A 92 6.77 -40.54 -4.55
CA ILE A 92 8.23 -40.38 -4.63
C ILE A 92 8.62 -39.00 -4.11
N THR A 93 9.75 -38.92 -3.42
CA THR A 93 10.39 -37.66 -3.04
C THR A 93 11.80 -37.62 -3.63
N LEU A 94 12.16 -36.50 -4.26
CA LEU A 94 13.40 -36.31 -5.02
C LEU A 94 14.13 -35.04 -4.59
N ASP A 95 15.44 -35.14 -4.50
CA ASP A 95 16.37 -34.07 -4.16
C ASP A 95 17.44 -33.98 -5.25
N LEU A 96 17.57 -32.82 -5.91
CA LEU A 96 18.61 -32.53 -6.90
C LEU A 96 19.35 -31.25 -6.49
N PHE A 97 20.64 -31.38 -6.20
CA PHE A 97 21.49 -30.25 -5.88
C PHE A 97 22.71 -30.20 -6.81
N THR A 98 23.03 -29.01 -7.29
CA THR A 98 24.19 -28.75 -8.15
C THR A 98 24.89 -27.45 -7.75
N CYS A 99 26.22 -27.45 -7.72
CA CYS A 99 27.03 -26.24 -7.67
C CYS A 99 27.34 -25.66 -9.06
N GLY A 100 26.75 -26.24 -10.11
CA GLY A 100 26.80 -25.71 -11.46
C GLY A 100 25.99 -24.40 -11.58
N PRO A 101 26.29 -23.57 -12.59
CA PRO A 101 25.68 -22.25 -12.76
C PRO A 101 24.26 -22.28 -13.38
N ALA A 102 23.79 -23.45 -13.83
CA ALA A 102 22.52 -23.58 -14.52
C ALA A 102 21.33 -23.67 -13.55
N LEU A 103 20.26 -22.92 -13.84
CA LEU A 103 18.98 -23.04 -13.14
C LEU A 103 18.41 -24.46 -13.32
N LEU A 104 17.95 -25.06 -12.23
CA LEU A 104 17.33 -26.39 -12.26
C LEU A 104 15.84 -26.35 -12.64
N LEU A 105 15.18 -25.21 -12.45
CA LEU A 105 13.74 -25.08 -12.70
C LEU A 105 13.30 -25.48 -14.12
N PRO A 106 14.03 -25.16 -15.22
CA PRO A 106 13.70 -25.63 -16.56
C PRO A 106 13.75 -27.16 -16.74
N VAL A 107 14.37 -27.90 -15.82
CA VAL A 107 14.45 -29.37 -15.84
C VAL A 107 13.17 -30.00 -15.27
N LEU A 108 12.39 -29.26 -14.48
CA LEU A 108 11.20 -29.76 -13.80
C LEU A 108 10.20 -30.45 -14.75
N PRO A 109 9.82 -29.91 -15.93
CA PRO A 109 8.93 -30.61 -16.86
C PRO A 109 9.47 -31.96 -17.35
N THR A 110 10.80 -32.11 -17.40
CA THR A 110 11.43 -33.40 -17.72
C THR A 110 11.34 -34.38 -16.54
N ILE A 111 11.54 -33.90 -15.31
CA ILE A 111 11.36 -34.70 -14.09
C ILE A 111 9.91 -35.19 -14.01
N GLU A 112 8.92 -34.31 -14.20
CA GLU A 112 7.49 -34.66 -14.25
C GLU A 112 7.20 -35.73 -15.29
N ARG A 113 7.74 -35.59 -16.50
CA ARG A 113 7.54 -36.58 -17.57
C ARG A 113 8.20 -37.94 -17.27
N LEU A 114 9.37 -37.95 -16.64
CA LEU A 114 10.16 -39.17 -16.42
C LEU A 114 9.71 -39.93 -15.17
N PHE A 115 9.35 -39.22 -14.10
CA PHE A 115 8.94 -39.80 -12.82
C PHE A 115 7.41 -39.81 -12.62
N GLY A 116 6.68 -38.91 -13.27
CA GLY A 116 5.22 -38.78 -13.18
C GLY A 116 4.44 -39.83 -13.97
N VAL A 117 4.74 -41.11 -13.78
CA VAL A 117 3.97 -42.20 -14.40
C VAL A 117 2.67 -42.41 -13.60
N PRO A 118 1.48 -42.08 -14.15
CA PRO A 118 0.24 -42.06 -13.38
C PRO A 118 -0.22 -43.48 -13.01
N ARG A 119 -0.74 -43.63 -11.79
CA ARG A 119 -1.48 -44.83 -11.39
C ARG A 119 -2.83 -44.90 -12.12
N THR A 120 -3.31 -46.12 -12.33
CA THR A 120 -4.63 -46.36 -12.93
C THR A 120 -5.61 -46.77 -11.84
N LYS A 121 -6.80 -46.16 -11.84
CA LYS A 121 -7.92 -46.54 -10.97
C LYS A 121 -9.01 -47.19 -11.80
N THR A 122 -9.57 -48.27 -11.28
CA THR A 122 -10.77 -48.89 -11.85
C THR A 122 -12.01 -48.15 -11.34
N VAL A 123 -12.73 -47.48 -12.24
CA VAL A 123 -13.97 -46.75 -11.94
C VAL A 123 -15.14 -47.51 -12.56
N THR A 124 -16.21 -47.72 -11.81
CA THR A 124 -17.46 -48.28 -12.36
C THR A 124 -18.55 -47.23 -12.27
N LYS A 125 -19.00 -46.74 -13.43
CA LYS A 125 -20.08 -45.77 -13.55
C LYS A 125 -21.16 -46.32 -14.47
N ASP A 126 -22.41 -46.30 -14.03
CA ASP A 126 -23.57 -46.82 -14.77
C ASP A 126 -23.42 -48.28 -15.26
N GLY A 127 -22.69 -49.10 -14.48
CA GLY A 127 -22.44 -50.52 -14.81
C GLY A 127 -21.32 -50.75 -15.83
N ILE A 128 -20.63 -49.70 -16.29
CA ILE A 128 -19.47 -49.79 -17.16
C ILE A 128 -18.22 -49.57 -16.32
N THR A 129 -17.31 -50.54 -16.34
CA THR A 129 -16.01 -50.45 -15.68
C THR A 129 -14.97 -49.90 -16.65
N THR A 130 -14.40 -48.74 -16.33
CA THR A 130 -13.32 -48.08 -17.07
C THR A 130 -12.06 -48.02 -16.22
N GLU A 131 -10.92 -48.06 -16.89
CA GLU A 131 -9.62 -47.74 -16.31
C GLU A 131 -9.34 -46.26 -16.57
N GLU A 132 -9.23 -45.47 -15.50
CA GLU A 132 -8.96 -44.04 -15.58
C GLU A 132 -7.60 -43.77 -14.93
N LYS A 133 -6.77 -42.98 -15.60
CA LYS A 133 -5.49 -42.54 -15.03
C LYS A 133 -5.76 -41.45 -14.00
N GLU A 134 -5.20 -41.62 -12.82
CA GLU A 134 -5.20 -40.56 -11.82
C GLU A 134 -4.26 -39.43 -12.28
N GLU A 135 -4.61 -38.21 -11.90
CA GLU A 135 -3.78 -37.04 -12.16
C GLU A 135 -2.57 -37.05 -11.22
N VAL A 136 -1.38 -36.89 -11.79
CA VAL A 136 -0.14 -36.81 -10.99
C VAL A 136 -0.08 -35.44 -10.34
N VAL A 137 0.02 -35.41 -9.02
CA VAL A 137 0.26 -34.17 -8.29
C VAL A 137 1.74 -34.04 -8.06
N VAL A 138 2.27 -32.86 -8.39
CA VAL A 138 3.69 -32.50 -8.23
C VAL A 138 3.79 -31.28 -7.35
N GLN A 139 4.57 -31.40 -6.29
CA GLN A 139 4.99 -30.33 -5.40
C GLN A 139 6.48 -30.16 -5.55
N TRP A 140 6.95 -28.92 -5.53
CA TRP A 140 8.38 -28.65 -5.70
C TRP A 140 8.79 -27.36 -5.00
N SER A 141 10.06 -27.27 -4.63
CA SER A 141 10.70 -26.02 -4.24
C SER A 141 12.06 -25.89 -4.92
N HIS A 142 12.44 -24.67 -5.25
CA HIS A 142 13.74 -24.35 -5.84
C HIS A 142 14.43 -23.26 -5.03
N GLU A 143 15.55 -23.61 -4.42
CA GLU A 143 16.33 -22.70 -3.57
C GLU A 143 17.73 -22.46 -4.13
N LEU A 144 18.23 -21.23 -3.93
CA LEU A 144 19.64 -20.93 -4.11
C LEU A 144 20.34 -21.15 -2.77
N ARG A 145 21.17 -22.20 -2.65
CA ARG A 145 21.85 -22.57 -1.40
C ARG A 145 23.35 -22.25 -1.41
N GLY A 146 23.96 -22.27 -0.24
CA GLY A 146 25.42 -22.14 -0.04
C GLY A 146 25.94 -20.70 0.13
N PHE A 147 27.27 -20.56 0.14
CA PHE A 147 27.97 -19.31 0.49
C PHE A 147 28.20 -18.42 -0.73
N ARG A 148 27.19 -17.64 -1.11
CA ARG A 148 27.32 -16.63 -2.18
C ARG A 148 27.94 -15.33 -1.65
N PRO A 149 28.89 -14.71 -2.37
CA PRO A 149 29.33 -13.35 -2.10
C PRO A 149 28.16 -12.36 -2.08
N ALA A 150 28.19 -11.38 -1.17
CA ALA A 150 27.09 -10.42 -1.00
C ALA A 150 26.73 -9.64 -2.28
N HIS A 151 27.69 -9.39 -3.17
CA HIS A 151 27.47 -8.68 -4.43
C HIS A 151 26.73 -9.53 -5.47
N GLU A 152 26.90 -10.86 -5.49
CA GLU A 152 26.15 -11.76 -6.35
C GLU A 152 24.69 -11.85 -5.88
N ARG A 153 24.49 -11.97 -4.56
CA ARG A 153 23.16 -12.01 -3.94
C ARG A 153 22.36 -10.74 -4.22
N LYS A 154 23.01 -9.58 -4.08
CA LYS A 154 22.36 -8.28 -4.24
C LYS A 154 21.79 -8.07 -5.64
N ASN A 155 22.35 -8.67 -6.68
CA ASN A 155 21.94 -8.42 -8.06
C ASN A 155 21.14 -9.57 -8.69
N ASN A 156 20.99 -10.70 -8.01
CA ASN A 156 20.23 -11.84 -8.53
C ASN A 156 18.75 -11.73 -8.15
N TYR A 157 17.86 -11.59 -9.13
CA TYR A 157 16.42 -11.42 -8.93
C TYR A 157 15.71 -12.69 -8.42
N LEU A 158 16.40 -13.83 -8.39
CA LEU A 158 15.92 -15.10 -7.82
C LEU A 158 16.59 -15.43 -6.47
N ASP A 159 17.25 -14.47 -5.83
CA ASP A 159 17.88 -14.66 -4.51
C ASP A 159 16.96 -14.18 -3.39
N ASP A 160 17.39 -14.38 -2.14
CA ASP A 160 16.60 -14.23 -0.92
C ASP A 160 16.04 -12.84 -0.61
N SER A 161 16.33 -11.86 -1.46
CA SER A 161 15.83 -10.49 -1.39
C SER A 161 14.63 -10.21 -2.31
N SER A 162 14.15 -11.22 -3.04
CA SER A 162 13.04 -11.12 -3.99
C SER A 162 11.79 -11.80 -3.43
N ASP A 163 10.63 -11.20 -3.70
CA ASP A 163 9.32 -11.77 -3.37
C ASP A 163 9.08 -13.06 -4.16
N LEU A 164 9.43 -13.10 -5.46
CA LEU A 164 9.35 -14.33 -6.28
C LEU A 164 10.09 -15.51 -5.64
N TYR A 165 11.28 -15.28 -5.08
CA TYR A 165 12.01 -16.32 -4.36
C TYR A 165 11.27 -16.78 -3.09
N GLN A 166 10.88 -15.84 -2.23
CA GLN A 166 10.26 -16.13 -0.93
C GLN A 166 8.85 -16.74 -1.05
N ASP A 167 8.05 -16.21 -1.97
CA ASP A 167 6.62 -16.49 -2.03
C ASP A 167 6.28 -17.60 -3.01
N VAL A 168 7.09 -17.82 -4.04
CA VAL A 168 6.79 -18.81 -5.07
C VAL A 168 7.80 -19.94 -5.08
N MET A 169 9.09 -19.63 -5.20
CA MET A 169 10.09 -20.66 -5.49
C MET A 169 10.39 -21.56 -4.30
N THR A 170 10.48 -21.01 -3.08
CA THR A 170 10.90 -21.78 -1.90
C THR A 170 9.77 -22.55 -1.21
N ARG A 171 8.51 -22.19 -1.47
CA ARG A 171 7.35 -22.88 -0.86
C ARG A 171 7.16 -24.25 -1.50
N LEU A 172 7.29 -25.33 -0.72
CA LEU A 172 7.07 -26.68 -1.23
C LEU A 172 5.59 -26.99 -1.47
N HIS A 173 4.72 -26.49 -0.58
CA HIS A 173 3.27 -26.66 -0.65
C HIS A 173 2.62 -25.62 -1.58
N GLY A 174 1.34 -25.83 -1.88
CA GLY A 174 0.60 -25.03 -2.87
C GLY A 174 0.87 -25.50 -4.31
N LEU A 175 -0.11 -25.31 -5.18
CA LEU A 175 0.08 -25.56 -6.60
C LEU A 175 0.58 -24.28 -7.24
N LYS A 176 1.63 -24.38 -8.05
CA LYS A 176 2.23 -23.24 -8.74
C LYS A 176 2.70 -23.61 -10.12
N LYS A 177 2.50 -22.71 -11.06
CA LYS A 177 2.83 -22.90 -12.47
C LYS A 177 3.34 -21.60 -13.06
N MET A 178 4.52 -21.66 -13.67
CA MET A 178 5.05 -20.54 -14.44
C MET A 178 4.25 -20.42 -15.74
N VAL A 179 3.59 -19.28 -15.93
CA VAL A 179 2.85 -18.94 -17.16
C VAL A 179 3.78 -18.29 -18.16
N LEU A 180 4.58 -17.33 -17.70
CA LEU A 180 5.51 -16.56 -18.50
C LEU A 180 6.77 -16.26 -17.67
N SER A 181 7.94 -16.34 -18.32
CA SER A 181 9.19 -15.78 -17.81
C SER A 181 9.98 -15.26 -19.00
N THR A 182 10.18 -13.95 -19.05
CA THR A 182 10.81 -13.29 -20.19
C THR A 182 11.59 -12.05 -19.76
N LYS A 183 12.38 -11.51 -20.68
CA LYS A 183 13.21 -10.34 -20.45
C LYS A 183 13.01 -9.31 -21.53
N SER A 184 12.53 -8.13 -21.14
CA SER A 184 12.47 -6.95 -22.00
C SER A 184 13.82 -6.22 -22.01
N PRO A 185 14.00 -5.19 -22.84
CA PRO A 185 15.19 -4.32 -22.77
C PRO A 185 15.39 -3.63 -21.41
N TYR A 186 14.34 -3.55 -20.59
CA TYR A 186 14.31 -2.77 -19.34
C TYR A 186 14.32 -3.64 -18.08
N GLN A 187 13.66 -4.80 -18.10
CA GLN A 187 13.38 -5.60 -16.91
C GLN A 187 13.09 -7.08 -17.22
N ASN A 188 13.14 -7.92 -16.20
CA ASN A 188 12.60 -9.29 -16.26
C ASN A 188 11.12 -9.27 -15.85
N ILE A 189 10.29 -10.03 -16.55
CA ILE A 189 8.84 -10.10 -16.35
C ILE A 189 8.47 -11.57 -16.17
N ASP A 190 7.89 -11.90 -15.03
CA ASP A 190 7.45 -13.24 -14.67
C ASP A 190 5.96 -13.21 -14.29
N ILE A 191 5.19 -14.18 -14.78
CA ILE A 191 3.78 -14.38 -14.42
C ILE A 191 3.59 -15.81 -13.93
N TRP A 192 2.97 -15.96 -12.77
CA TRP A 192 2.78 -17.23 -12.09
C TRP A 192 1.32 -17.46 -11.75
N GLU A 193 0.81 -18.66 -12.05
CA GLU A 193 -0.47 -19.14 -11.52
C GLU A 193 -0.22 -19.84 -10.18
N ILE A 194 -0.89 -19.40 -9.11
CA ILE A 194 -0.68 -19.90 -7.75
C ILE A 194 -2.02 -20.26 -7.11
N ILE A 195 -2.08 -21.44 -6.49
CA ILE A 195 -3.13 -21.87 -5.56
C ILE A 195 -2.42 -22.12 -4.22
N ASP A 196 -2.55 -21.17 -3.31
CA ASP A 196 -2.11 -21.33 -1.93
C ASP A 196 -3.25 -21.92 -1.09
N THR A 197 -2.93 -22.91 -0.27
CA THR A 197 -3.88 -23.66 0.55
C THR A 197 -3.61 -23.48 2.04
N GLN A 198 -2.64 -22.64 2.42
CA GLN A 198 -2.16 -22.52 3.81
C GLN A 198 -2.57 -21.22 4.52
N TRP A 199 -3.10 -20.24 3.79
CA TRP A 199 -3.35 -18.88 4.27
C TRP A 199 -4.67 -18.36 3.72
N GLU A 200 -5.29 -17.36 4.37
CA GLU A 200 -6.58 -16.70 4.02
C GLU A 200 -6.65 -16.08 2.61
N THR A 201 -5.79 -16.51 1.69
CA THR A 201 -5.82 -16.30 0.25
C THR A 201 -7.17 -16.63 -0.38
N PRO A 202 -7.49 -16.03 -1.54
CA PRO A 202 -8.72 -16.30 -2.29
C PRO A 202 -8.98 -17.80 -2.50
N SER A 203 -7.96 -18.56 -2.91
CA SER A 203 -8.09 -19.99 -3.19
C SER A 203 -8.44 -20.80 -1.93
N TYR A 204 -7.87 -20.44 -0.77
CA TYR A 204 -8.23 -21.06 0.50
C TYR A 204 -9.68 -20.73 0.90
N GLN A 205 -10.09 -19.46 0.78
CA GLN A 205 -11.46 -19.05 1.10
C GLN A 205 -12.49 -19.78 0.20
N GLU A 206 -12.19 -19.94 -1.09
CA GLU A 206 -13.02 -20.71 -2.02
C GLU A 206 -13.16 -22.17 -1.56
N GLY A 207 -12.05 -22.82 -1.21
CA GLY A 207 -12.09 -24.19 -0.69
C GLY A 207 -12.91 -24.31 0.60
N VAL A 208 -12.78 -23.36 1.54
CA VAL A 208 -13.61 -23.34 2.76
C VAL A 208 -15.09 -23.17 2.42
N MET A 209 -15.45 -22.28 1.48
CA MET A 209 -16.83 -22.11 1.01
C MET A 209 -17.40 -23.38 0.35
N LEU A 210 -16.54 -24.15 -0.33
CA LEU A 210 -16.89 -25.45 -0.90
C LEU A 210 -16.87 -26.61 0.13
N GLY A 211 -16.63 -26.30 1.41
CA GLY A 211 -16.67 -27.22 2.54
C GLY A 211 -15.45 -28.13 2.64
N PHE A 212 -14.28 -27.66 2.23
CA PHE A 212 -13.04 -28.45 2.29
C PHE A 212 -12.57 -28.52 3.73
N THR A 213 -12.14 -29.71 4.15
CA THR A 213 -11.38 -29.92 5.40
C THR A 213 -9.88 -29.85 5.11
N ASP A 214 -9.04 -29.72 6.14
CA ASP A 214 -7.58 -29.67 5.97
C ASP A 214 -7.01 -30.85 5.16
N ASP A 215 -7.59 -32.06 5.31
CA ASP A 215 -7.18 -33.28 4.60
C ASP A 215 -7.89 -33.50 3.24
N ASP A 216 -8.63 -32.51 2.73
CA ASP A 216 -9.41 -32.69 1.50
C ASP A 216 -8.49 -32.84 0.27
N PRO A 217 -8.59 -33.94 -0.50
CA PRO A 217 -7.72 -34.17 -1.65
C PRO A 217 -7.88 -33.12 -2.75
N ARG A 218 -9.00 -32.38 -2.77
CA ARG A 218 -9.29 -31.32 -3.75
C ARG A 218 -8.35 -30.12 -3.62
N TRP A 219 -7.66 -29.92 -2.48
CA TRP A 219 -6.62 -28.90 -2.32
C TRP A 219 -5.45 -29.03 -3.30
N THR A 220 -5.28 -30.21 -3.86
CA THR A 220 -4.18 -30.52 -4.78
C THR A 220 -4.62 -30.66 -6.24
N ASP A 221 -5.76 -30.04 -6.60
CA ASP A 221 -6.37 -30.17 -7.92
C ASP A 221 -6.84 -28.80 -8.44
N TRP A 222 -6.32 -28.41 -9.61
CA TRP A 222 -6.57 -27.13 -10.27
C TRP A 222 -8.04 -26.89 -10.66
N ARG A 223 -8.90 -27.90 -10.59
CA ARG A 223 -10.32 -27.80 -10.98
C ARG A 223 -11.22 -27.20 -9.90
N TYR A 224 -10.73 -27.10 -8.68
CA TYR A 224 -11.55 -26.81 -7.51
C TYR A 224 -11.20 -25.52 -6.77
N ALA A 225 -10.12 -24.86 -7.16
CA ALA A 225 -9.76 -23.56 -6.66
C ALA A 225 -9.28 -22.71 -7.82
N THR A 226 -9.71 -21.45 -7.84
CA THR A 226 -9.31 -20.48 -8.84
C THR A 226 -7.89 -20.01 -8.52
N PRO A 227 -6.93 -20.15 -9.45
CA PRO A 227 -5.58 -19.64 -9.22
C PRO A 227 -5.53 -18.12 -9.33
N THR A 228 -4.70 -17.49 -8.52
CA THR A 228 -4.27 -16.12 -8.76
C THR A 228 -3.19 -16.11 -9.83
N ARG A 229 -3.13 -15.05 -10.64
CA ARG A 229 -2.06 -14.77 -11.58
C ARG A 229 -1.25 -13.59 -11.09
N ASP A 230 -0.07 -13.90 -10.56
CA ASP A 230 0.79 -12.94 -9.90
C ASP A 230 1.85 -12.43 -10.88
N LEU A 231 1.97 -11.11 -10.99
CA LEU A 231 2.97 -10.41 -11.79
C LEU A 231 4.20 -10.06 -10.93
N PHE A 232 5.37 -10.46 -11.41
CA PHE A 232 6.65 -10.07 -10.83
C PHE A 232 7.50 -9.35 -11.86
N ILE A 233 8.12 -8.25 -11.43
CA ILE A 233 9.09 -7.48 -12.20
C ILE A 233 10.42 -7.49 -11.46
N ASP A 234 11.49 -7.96 -12.13
CA ASP A 234 12.81 -8.15 -11.53
C ASP A 234 12.75 -8.89 -10.16
N GLY A 235 11.83 -9.87 -10.06
CA GLY A 235 11.61 -10.69 -8.88
C GLY A 235 10.81 -10.01 -7.76
N MET A 236 10.35 -8.77 -7.93
CA MET A 236 9.49 -8.06 -6.98
C MET A 236 8.02 -8.25 -7.36
N TYR A 237 7.16 -8.58 -6.41
CA TYR A 237 5.72 -8.69 -6.64
C TYR A 237 5.15 -7.31 -6.98
N GLN A 238 4.31 -7.24 -8.01
CA GLN A 238 3.65 -6.00 -8.44
C GLN A 238 2.17 -6.01 -8.11
N THR A 239 1.45 -7.01 -8.63
CA THR A 239 -0.01 -7.13 -8.51
C THR A 239 -0.44 -8.55 -8.92
N SER A 240 -1.73 -8.87 -8.77
CA SER A 240 -2.33 -10.09 -9.32
C SER A 240 -3.66 -9.78 -10.01
N ASN A 241 -4.22 -10.71 -10.77
CA ASN A 241 -5.54 -10.52 -11.42
C ASN A 241 -6.74 -10.59 -10.44
N ILE A 242 -6.48 -10.85 -9.15
CA ILE A 242 -7.47 -10.89 -8.06
C ILE A 242 -6.91 -10.01 -6.93
N GLU A 243 -7.75 -9.33 -6.14
CA GLU A 243 -7.29 -8.46 -5.03
C GLU A 243 -6.32 -7.34 -5.48
N ASP A 244 -6.53 -6.83 -6.71
CA ASP A 244 -5.77 -5.69 -7.23
C ASP A 244 -6.42 -4.35 -6.85
N ASP A 245 -7.72 -4.38 -6.54
CA ASP A 245 -8.56 -3.22 -6.28
C ASP A 245 -8.03 -2.42 -5.09
N GLU A 246 -7.73 -3.05 -3.95
CA GLU A 246 -7.34 -2.34 -2.73
C GLU A 246 -6.09 -1.47 -2.95
N PHE A 247 -5.10 -1.99 -3.68
CA PHE A 247 -3.88 -1.26 -3.98
C PHE A 247 -4.11 -0.12 -4.97
N HIS A 248 -4.77 -0.38 -6.10
CA HIS A 248 -4.95 0.62 -7.14
C HIS A 248 -6.00 1.67 -6.76
N GLU A 249 -7.05 1.27 -6.06
CA GLU A 249 -8.03 2.20 -5.50
C GLU A 249 -7.38 3.13 -4.46
N ALA A 250 -6.51 2.59 -3.60
CA ALA A 250 -5.73 3.39 -2.66
C ALA A 250 -4.69 4.30 -3.36
N MET A 251 -4.14 3.90 -4.50
CA MET A 251 -3.20 4.74 -5.28
C MET A 251 -3.92 5.91 -5.95
N VAL A 252 -5.10 5.65 -6.53
CA VAL A 252 -5.78 6.59 -7.44
C VAL A 252 -6.77 7.48 -6.71
N HIS A 253 -7.78 6.89 -6.04
CA HIS A 253 -8.95 7.66 -5.59
C HIS A 253 -8.64 8.73 -4.55
N PRO A 254 -7.77 8.53 -3.54
CA PRO A 254 -7.46 9.59 -2.59
C PRO A 254 -6.91 10.85 -3.28
N SER A 255 -6.09 10.70 -4.32
CA SER A 255 -5.55 11.83 -5.08
C SER A 255 -6.60 12.49 -5.98
N MET A 256 -7.43 11.70 -6.65
CA MET A 256 -8.49 12.20 -7.53
C MET A 256 -9.60 12.92 -6.75
N PHE A 257 -9.95 12.45 -5.54
CA PHE A 257 -10.94 13.11 -4.68
C PHE A 257 -10.36 14.27 -3.87
N ALA A 258 -9.05 14.33 -3.64
CA ALA A 258 -8.39 15.50 -3.07
C ALA A 258 -8.35 16.69 -4.06
N HIS A 259 -8.52 16.42 -5.36
CA HIS A 259 -8.70 17.46 -6.37
C HIS A 259 -10.20 17.82 -6.52
N THR A 260 -10.50 19.11 -6.68
CA THR A 260 -11.89 19.56 -6.71
C THR A 260 -12.66 19.10 -7.95
N ASN A 261 -12.00 18.97 -9.11
CA ASN A 261 -12.59 18.41 -10.33
C ASN A 261 -11.49 17.96 -11.32
N PRO A 262 -10.88 16.77 -11.17
CA PRO A 262 -9.76 16.35 -12.01
C PRO A 262 -10.22 15.98 -13.43
N THR A 263 -9.60 16.59 -14.44
CA THR A 263 -9.92 16.44 -15.86
C THR A 263 -8.75 15.89 -16.69
N HIS A 264 -7.52 16.32 -16.38
CA HIS A 264 -6.30 15.93 -17.10
C HIS A 264 -5.38 15.14 -16.17
N VAL A 265 -5.14 13.87 -16.50
CA VAL A 265 -4.35 12.96 -15.63
C VAL A 265 -3.13 12.43 -16.37
N ALA A 266 -1.99 12.36 -15.70
CA ALA A 266 -0.82 11.64 -16.19
C ALA A 266 -0.49 10.45 -15.28
N ILE A 267 -0.18 9.31 -15.87
CA ILE A 267 0.30 8.11 -15.19
C ILE A 267 1.73 7.84 -15.65
N ILE A 268 2.67 7.77 -14.73
CA ILE A 268 4.06 7.41 -15.00
C ILE A 268 4.23 5.94 -14.61
N GLY A 269 4.50 5.07 -15.59
CA GLY A 269 4.45 3.61 -15.42
C GLY A 269 3.03 3.07 -15.62
N GLY A 270 2.59 2.16 -14.74
CA GLY A 270 1.25 1.54 -14.80
C GLY A 270 1.02 0.69 -16.06
N GLY A 271 2.07 0.04 -16.57
CA GLY A 271 2.01 -0.76 -17.80
C GLY A 271 1.08 -1.98 -17.74
N ASP A 272 0.66 -2.41 -16.56
CA ASP A 272 -0.35 -3.45 -16.34
C ASP A 272 -1.79 -2.97 -16.65
N GLY A 273 -2.05 -1.67 -16.46
CA GLY A 273 -3.31 -1.01 -16.78
C GLY A 273 -4.29 -0.84 -15.63
N SER A 274 -4.04 -1.36 -14.42
CA SER A 274 -4.96 -1.20 -13.30
C SER A 274 -5.06 0.25 -12.82
N THR A 275 -3.93 0.97 -12.69
CA THR A 275 -3.97 2.41 -12.38
C THR A 275 -4.77 3.20 -13.44
N LEU A 276 -4.66 2.84 -14.72
CA LEU A 276 -5.45 3.44 -15.79
C LEU A 276 -6.95 3.11 -15.64
N ARG A 277 -7.28 1.86 -15.33
CA ARG A 277 -8.65 1.39 -15.08
C ARG A 277 -9.32 2.24 -14.00
N GLU A 278 -8.66 2.44 -12.87
CA GLU A 278 -9.16 3.23 -11.75
C GLU A 278 -9.33 4.72 -12.09
N VAL A 279 -8.40 5.31 -12.87
CA VAL A 279 -8.55 6.69 -13.34
C VAL A 279 -9.76 6.84 -14.26
N LEU A 280 -10.00 5.89 -15.17
CA LEU A 280 -11.12 5.95 -16.11
C LEU A 280 -12.49 5.73 -15.46
N LYS A 281 -12.54 5.23 -14.22
CA LYS A 281 -13.77 5.21 -13.41
C LYS A 281 -14.29 6.62 -13.11
N HIS A 282 -13.43 7.65 -13.13
CA HIS A 282 -13.86 9.04 -12.96
C HIS A 282 -14.49 9.60 -14.24
N ASN A 283 -15.73 10.05 -14.15
CA ASN A 283 -16.50 10.64 -15.25
C ASN A 283 -16.02 12.06 -15.62
N THR A 284 -15.30 12.72 -14.70
CA THR A 284 -14.72 14.06 -14.87
C THR A 284 -13.50 14.05 -15.79
N VAL A 285 -12.83 12.89 -15.93
CA VAL A 285 -11.61 12.75 -16.72
C VAL A 285 -11.92 12.95 -18.21
N GLU A 286 -11.22 13.91 -18.81
CA GLU A 286 -11.29 14.26 -20.23
C GLU A 286 -10.11 13.65 -21.01
N SER A 287 -8.93 13.58 -20.40
CA SER A 287 -7.76 12.94 -21.00
C SER A 287 -6.85 12.27 -19.97
N VAL A 288 -6.24 11.16 -20.38
CA VAL A 288 -5.22 10.43 -19.60
C VAL A 288 -3.99 10.20 -20.47
N THR A 289 -2.83 10.62 -20.01
CA THR A 289 -1.55 10.30 -20.65
C THR A 289 -0.83 9.24 -19.82
N VAL A 290 -0.64 8.04 -20.38
CA VAL A 290 0.15 6.96 -19.76
C VAL A 290 1.55 6.99 -20.36
N ILE A 291 2.56 7.23 -19.53
CA ILE A 291 3.97 7.25 -19.94
C ILE A 291 4.66 5.98 -19.42
N GLU A 292 4.71 4.96 -20.28
CA GLU A 292 5.28 3.66 -19.99
C GLU A 292 6.52 3.43 -20.87
N ILE A 293 7.66 3.10 -20.27
CA ILE A 293 8.91 2.90 -21.02
C ILE A 293 8.91 1.56 -21.79
N ASP A 294 8.22 0.55 -21.27
CA ASP A 294 8.27 -0.82 -21.73
C ASP A 294 6.95 -1.25 -22.39
N LYS A 295 6.87 -1.02 -23.71
CA LYS A 295 5.72 -1.50 -24.51
C LYS A 295 5.46 -3.00 -24.35
N MET A 296 6.52 -3.80 -24.17
CA MET A 296 6.38 -5.25 -24.04
C MET A 296 5.63 -5.61 -22.74
N MET A 297 5.78 -4.82 -21.68
CA MET A 297 5.00 -4.98 -20.45
C MET A 297 3.50 -4.79 -20.69
N VAL A 298 3.12 -3.74 -21.43
CA VAL A 298 1.70 -3.50 -21.81
C VAL A 298 1.14 -4.63 -22.65
N ASP A 299 1.89 -5.10 -23.65
CA ASP A 299 1.44 -6.20 -24.51
C ASP A 299 1.25 -7.50 -23.70
N ILE A 300 2.18 -7.80 -22.78
CA ILE A 300 2.10 -8.95 -21.87
C ILE A 300 0.91 -8.84 -20.93
N ALA A 301 0.70 -7.69 -20.29
CA ALA A 301 -0.44 -7.49 -19.40
C ALA A 301 -1.77 -7.72 -20.12
N ARG A 302 -1.93 -7.19 -21.33
CA ARG A 302 -3.13 -7.39 -22.14
C ARG A 302 -3.37 -8.86 -22.54
N GLU A 303 -2.32 -9.65 -22.71
CA GLU A 303 -2.43 -11.05 -23.09
C GLU A 303 -2.66 -11.99 -21.90
N TYR A 304 -1.93 -11.77 -20.80
CA TYR A 304 -1.85 -12.71 -19.67
C TYR A 304 -2.63 -12.24 -18.42
N LEU A 305 -2.91 -10.93 -18.30
CA LEU A 305 -3.60 -10.28 -17.19
C LEU A 305 -4.69 -9.30 -17.71
N PRO A 306 -5.59 -9.73 -18.61
CA PRO A 306 -6.55 -8.81 -19.25
C PRO A 306 -7.50 -8.13 -18.25
N ASP A 307 -7.73 -8.75 -17.09
CA ASP A 307 -8.60 -8.25 -16.02
C ASP A 307 -8.12 -6.91 -15.44
N LEU A 308 -6.80 -6.67 -15.41
CA LEU A 308 -6.19 -5.43 -14.90
C LEU A 308 -6.53 -4.21 -15.76
N SER A 309 -6.75 -4.43 -17.06
CA SER A 309 -7.13 -3.38 -18.01
C SER A 309 -8.53 -3.57 -18.58
N ASP A 310 -9.39 -4.33 -17.89
CA ASP A 310 -10.79 -4.51 -18.28
C ASP A 310 -11.62 -3.28 -17.88
N CYS A 311 -12.10 -2.57 -18.89
CA CYS A 311 -13.03 -1.46 -18.74
C CYS A 311 -14.43 -1.80 -19.27
N SER A 312 -14.66 -3.06 -19.67
CA SER A 312 -15.86 -3.49 -20.38
C SER A 312 -17.14 -3.34 -19.57
N ASN A 313 -17.07 -3.34 -18.25
CA ASN A 313 -18.24 -3.15 -17.39
C ASN A 313 -18.60 -1.68 -17.14
N PHE A 314 -17.72 -0.72 -17.41
CA PHE A 314 -18.00 0.70 -17.15
C PHE A 314 -18.81 1.32 -18.29
N ILE A 315 -19.84 2.12 -17.94
CA ILE A 315 -20.66 2.81 -18.93
C ILE A 315 -19.83 3.90 -19.62
N GLY A 316 -19.91 3.94 -20.95
CA GLY A 316 -19.17 4.92 -21.76
C GLY A 316 -17.70 4.58 -21.99
N ARG A 317 -17.24 3.40 -21.55
CA ARG A 317 -15.85 2.93 -21.75
C ARG A 317 -15.75 1.79 -22.75
N THR A 318 -14.57 1.65 -23.33
CA THR A 318 -14.19 0.53 -24.20
C THR A 318 -13.98 -0.76 -23.41
N SER A 319 -13.89 -1.91 -24.08
CA SER A 319 -13.63 -3.18 -23.40
C SER A 319 -12.28 -3.22 -22.71
N ASN A 320 -11.24 -2.69 -23.35
CA ASN A 320 -9.92 -2.55 -22.74
C ASN A 320 -9.64 -1.06 -22.51
N CYS A 321 -9.15 -0.72 -21.32
CA CYS A 321 -8.91 0.66 -20.89
C CYS A 321 -7.89 1.39 -21.77
N PHE A 322 -6.87 0.70 -22.29
CA PHE A 322 -5.86 1.30 -23.17
C PHE A 322 -6.42 1.69 -24.56
N ASP A 323 -7.60 1.18 -24.93
CA ASP A 323 -8.24 1.47 -26.21
C ASP A 323 -9.28 2.61 -26.11
N ASP A 324 -9.47 3.21 -24.93
CA ASP A 324 -10.42 4.30 -24.70
C ASP A 324 -9.95 5.58 -25.40
N GLU A 325 -10.86 6.33 -26.01
CA GLU A 325 -10.54 7.53 -26.80
C GLU A 325 -9.89 8.65 -25.98
N LYS A 326 -10.08 8.64 -24.65
CA LYS A 326 -9.46 9.61 -23.73
C LYS A 326 -8.01 9.27 -23.42
N VAL A 327 -7.51 8.10 -23.81
CA VAL A 327 -6.20 7.58 -23.40
C VAL A 327 -5.17 7.78 -24.50
N THR A 328 -4.03 8.37 -24.12
CA THR A 328 -2.83 8.42 -24.95
C THR A 328 -1.70 7.68 -24.25
N VAL A 329 -1.22 6.60 -24.86
CA VAL A 329 -0.06 5.84 -24.35
C VAL A 329 1.21 6.31 -25.06
N VAL A 330 2.19 6.74 -24.29
CA VAL A 330 3.50 7.20 -24.75
C VAL A 330 4.55 6.17 -24.33
N TYR A 331 5.16 5.52 -25.33
CA TYR A 331 6.21 4.53 -25.11
C TYR A 331 7.60 5.18 -25.02
N GLU A 332 7.85 5.98 -23.98
CA GLU A 332 9.10 6.70 -23.77
C GLU A 332 9.52 6.75 -22.30
N GLU A 333 10.80 7.05 -22.05
CA GLU A 333 11.30 7.29 -20.69
C GLU A 333 10.68 8.59 -20.12
N ALA A 334 9.98 8.48 -18.99
CA ALA A 334 9.26 9.60 -18.38
C ALA A 334 10.13 10.83 -18.13
N ARG A 335 11.36 10.67 -17.64
CA ARG A 335 12.26 11.82 -17.38
C ARG A 335 12.56 12.62 -18.64
N LYS A 336 12.81 11.93 -19.74
CA LYS A 336 13.01 12.54 -21.06
C LYS A 336 11.74 13.25 -21.51
N TRP A 337 10.60 12.57 -21.45
CA TRP A 337 9.33 13.11 -21.89
C TRP A 337 8.94 14.39 -21.12
N PHE A 338 9.01 14.37 -19.78
CA PHE A 338 8.73 15.55 -18.95
C PHE A 338 9.74 16.67 -19.16
N TYR A 339 11.01 16.38 -19.43
CA TYR A 339 12.00 17.41 -19.77
C TYR A 339 11.66 18.11 -21.10
N GLU A 340 11.36 17.35 -22.15
CA GLU A 340 10.99 17.89 -23.46
C GLU A 340 9.66 18.66 -23.40
N HIS A 341 8.74 18.23 -22.53
CA HIS A 341 7.43 18.83 -22.43
C HIS A 341 7.37 20.02 -21.46
N PHE A 342 8.01 19.92 -20.29
CA PHE A 342 7.85 20.85 -19.17
C PHE A 342 9.17 21.39 -18.58
N GLY A 343 10.31 21.12 -19.23
CA GLY A 343 11.63 21.55 -18.77
C GLY A 343 12.06 22.97 -19.17
N SER A 344 11.26 23.70 -19.96
CA SER A 344 11.55 25.07 -20.40
C SER A 344 10.48 26.07 -19.94
N GLU A 345 10.84 27.36 -19.86
CA GLU A 345 9.90 28.44 -19.48
C GLU A 345 8.72 28.59 -20.47
N ASP A 346 8.91 28.16 -21.73
CA ASP A 346 7.86 28.11 -22.77
C ASP A 346 6.79 27.03 -22.51
N SER A 347 6.93 26.22 -21.44
CA SER A 347 5.93 25.22 -21.05
C SER A 347 4.66 25.80 -20.41
N SER A 348 4.60 27.12 -20.20
CA SER A 348 3.42 27.81 -19.65
C SER A 348 2.19 27.76 -20.56
N GLU A 349 2.37 27.59 -21.87
CA GLU A 349 1.27 27.45 -22.84
C GLU A 349 0.78 26.00 -23.02
N LYS A 350 1.47 25.02 -22.43
CA LYS A 350 1.05 23.62 -22.50
C LYS A 350 -0.03 23.33 -21.47
N GLU A 351 -0.96 22.48 -21.88
CA GLU A 351 -1.96 21.89 -21.00
C GLU A 351 -1.28 21.22 -19.81
N LYS A 352 -1.83 21.50 -18.62
CA LYS A 352 -1.31 21.03 -17.34
C LYS A 352 -2.15 19.86 -16.86
N PHE A 353 -1.55 19.02 -16.03
CA PHE A 353 -2.24 17.91 -15.37
C PHE A 353 -2.80 18.37 -14.04
N ASP A 354 -4.03 17.95 -13.76
CA ASP A 354 -4.67 18.12 -12.45
C ASP A 354 -4.11 17.07 -11.47
N VAL A 355 -3.84 15.86 -11.96
CA VAL A 355 -3.26 14.78 -11.16
C VAL A 355 -2.14 14.08 -11.95
N VAL A 356 -0.99 13.88 -11.30
CA VAL A 356 0.12 13.05 -11.80
C VAL A 356 0.34 11.90 -10.82
N ILE A 357 0.20 10.67 -11.30
CA ILE A 357 0.35 9.44 -10.51
C ILE A 357 1.64 8.74 -10.93
N LEU A 358 2.55 8.52 -9.99
CA LEU A 358 3.78 7.75 -10.17
C LEU A 358 3.57 6.31 -9.70
N ASP A 359 3.33 5.43 -10.66
CA ASP A 359 3.12 4.00 -10.48
C ASP A 359 4.32 3.23 -11.02
N ALA A 360 5.39 3.24 -10.21
CA ALA A 360 6.66 2.63 -10.55
C ALA A 360 7.23 1.85 -9.36
N LEU A 361 8.20 0.97 -9.64
CA LEU A 361 8.96 0.25 -8.60
C LEU A 361 9.48 1.20 -7.53
N ASP A 362 9.32 0.80 -6.26
CA ASP A 362 9.62 1.61 -5.08
C ASP A 362 11.02 2.26 -5.10
N PRO A 363 11.21 3.43 -4.45
CA PRO A 363 12.49 4.13 -4.41
C PRO A 363 13.64 3.25 -3.92
N ASP A 364 13.38 2.47 -2.87
CA ASP A 364 14.31 1.53 -2.24
C ASP A 364 14.21 0.10 -2.81
N GLY A 365 13.26 -0.11 -3.75
CA GLY A 365 13.16 -1.31 -4.57
C GLY A 365 14.47 -1.62 -5.26
N ASN A 366 14.90 -2.88 -5.15
CA ASN A 366 16.26 -3.27 -5.46
C ASN A 366 16.45 -3.43 -6.99
N LYS A 367 17.65 -3.05 -7.46
CA LYS A 367 18.33 -3.48 -8.71
C LYS A 367 18.12 -2.68 -9.99
N ASN A 368 16.96 -2.08 -10.28
CA ASN A 368 16.84 -1.22 -11.47
C ASN A 368 17.26 0.24 -11.15
N LYS A 369 18.38 0.69 -11.73
CA LYS A 369 18.83 2.09 -11.56
C LYS A 369 17.84 3.08 -12.15
N GLN A 370 17.05 2.69 -13.16
CA GLN A 370 16.16 3.60 -13.88
C GLN A 370 14.93 3.97 -13.04
N SER A 371 14.27 3.01 -12.39
CA SER A 371 13.12 3.30 -11.51
C SER A 371 13.53 4.19 -10.33
N ALA A 372 14.68 3.92 -9.71
CA ALA A 372 15.22 4.76 -8.64
C ALA A 372 15.46 6.23 -9.09
N MET A 373 15.75 6.46 -10.37
CA MET A 373 15.93 7.83 -10.90
C MET A 373 14.61 8.59 -11.03
N LEU A 374 13.45 7.92 -11.09
CA LEU A 374 12.14 8.59 -11.06
C LEU A 374 11.88 9.29 -9.72
N PHE A 375 12.53 8.84 -8.64
CA PHE A 375 12.42 9.43 -7.32
C PHE A 375 13.60 10.36 -6.97
N MET A 376 14.80 10.05 -7.46
CA MET A 376 16.04 10.70 -7.01
C MET A 376 16.52 11.86 -7.88
N ASP A 377 15.81 12.18 -8.97
CA ASP A 377 16.17 13.24 -9.91
C ASP A 377 15.39 14.54 -9.60
N GLU A 378 16.08 15.52 -9.03
CA GLU A 378 15.51 16.82 -8.66
C GLU A 378 14.96 17.59 -9.87
N GLN A 379 15.61 17.48 -11.03
CA GLN A 379 15.14 18.16 -12.24
C GLN A 379 13.85 17.51 -12.76
N PHE A 380 13.76 16.18 -12.66
CA PHE A 380 12.53 15.47 -13.01
C PHE A 380 11.38 15.88 -12.09
N LEU A 381 11.60 15.93 -10.78
CA LEU A 381 10.60 16.41 -9.82
C LEU A 381 10.14 17.84 -10.14
N ALA A 382 11.08 18.74 -10.45
CA ALA A 382 10.75 20.10 -10.88
C ALA A 382 9.89 20.12 -12.16
N ASN A 383 10.18 19.26 -13.14
CA ASN A 383 9.39 19.16 -14.36
C ASN A 383 7.98 18.60 -14.09
N ILE A 384 7.82 17.69 -13.12
CA ILE A 384 6.50 17.23 -12.65
C ILE A 384 5.73 18.42 -12.07
N TYR A 385 6.32 19.21 -11.17
CA TYR A 385 5.67 20.40 -10.62
C TYR A 385 5.32 21.45 -11.68
N ASN A 386 6.15 21.60 -12.71
CA ASN A 386 5.86 22.46 -13.87
C ASN A 386 4.72 21.91 -14.73
N SER A 387 4.48 20.59 -14.72
CA SER A 387 3.39 19.97 -15.47
C SER A 387 2.04 20.07 -14.75
N LEU A 388 2.04 20.30 -13.43
CA LEU A 388 0.82 20.37 -12.62
C LEU A 388 0.11 21.72 -12.75
N SER A 389 -1.23 21.71 -12.70
CA SER A 389 -2.08 22.89 -12.54
C SER A 389 -1.80 23.60 -11.19
N GLU A 390 -2.41 24.75 -10.92
CA GLU A 390 -2.15 25.50 -9.68
C GLU A 390 -2.63 24.74 -8.43
N ASP A 391 -3.74 24.02 -8.53
CA ASP A 391 -4.31 23.11 -7.53
C ASP A 391 -3.92 21.64 -7.76
N GLY A 392 -2.96 21.39 -8.65
CA GLY A 392 -2.57 20.06 -9.07
C GLY A 392 -1.95 19.21 -7.97
N ILE A 393 -2.12 17.90 -8.11
CA ILE A 393 -1.76 16.89 -7.12
C ILE A 393 -0.79 15.87 -7.73
N PHE A 394 0.27 15.57 -6.99
CA PHE A 394 1.19 14.48 -7.29
C PHE A 394 0.97 13.33 -6.30
N ALA A 395 0.80 12.11 -6.79
CA ALA A 395 0.62 10.91 -5.97
C ALA A 395 1.66 9.84 -6.33
N ALA A 396 2.12 9.09 -5.34
CA ALA A 396 3.08 8.01 -5.54
C ALA A 396 3.00 6.95 -4.44
N LYS A 397 3.19 5.68 -4.81
CA LYS A 397 3.66 4.64 -3.88
C LYS A 397 5.13 4.87 -3.59
N VAL A 398 5.48 4.81 -2.31
CA VAL A 398 6.82 5.12 -1.82
C VAL A 398 7.42 3.98 -0.98
N GLY A 399 7.04 2.73 -1.26
CA GLY A 399 7.53 1.54 -0.57
C GLY A 399 6.55 0.96 0.44
N LEU A 400 7.08 0.29 1.46
CA LEU A 400 6.31 -0.30 2.56
C LEU A 400 6.22 0.67 3.75
N ALA A 401 5.08 0.68 4.43
CA ALA A 401 4.83 1.53 5.60
C ALA A 401 5.86 1.26 6.72
N PRO A 402 6.32 2.32 7.42
CA PRO A 402 7.29 2.18 8.50
C PRO A 402 6.75 1.35 9.67
N SER A 403 7.65 0.72 10.41
CA SER A 403 7.39 0.10 11.71
C SER A 403 7.93 0.95 12.85
N ILE A 404 7.35 0.83 14.05
CA ILE A 404 7.78 1.58 15.24
C ILE A 404 9.25 1.29 15.64
N VAL A 405 9.76 0.12 15.24
CA VAL A 405 11.15 -0.31 15.49
C VAL A 405 12.12 0.10 14.38
N ASP A 406 11.65 0.67 13.27
CA ASP A 406 12.53 1.05 12.16
C ASP A 406 13.50 2.17 12.60
N PRO A 407 14.79 2.12 12.21
CA PRO A 407 15.73 3.20 12.52
C PRO A 407 15.28 4.55 11.89
N PRO A 408 15.96 5.67 12.21
CA PRO A 408 15.73 6.94 11.49
C PRO A 408 15.70 6.73 9.97
N GLY A 409 14.81 7.41 9.26
CA GLY A 409 14.54 7.14 7.83
C GLY A 409 15.79 7.05 6.96
N HIS A 410 16.72 7.99 7.12
CA HIS A 410 17.98 8.05 6.37
C HIS A 410 18.98 6.91 6.66
N MET A 411 18.82 6.18 7.78
CA MET A 411 19.62 4.99 8.13
C MET A 411 18.84 3.67 7.96
N GLY A 412 17.58 3.73 7.57
CA GLY A 412 16.72 2.57 7.43
C GLY A 412 16.78 1.88 6.09
N LEU A 413 15.96 0.82 5.98
CA LEU A 413 15.75 0.10 4.73
C LEU A 413 15.11 0.98 3.64
N GLN A 414 14.44 2.06 4.05
CA GLN A 414 13.68 2.98 3.20
C GLN A 414 14.35 4.37 3.14
N ALA A 415 15.68 4.40 2.93
CA ALA A 415 16.46 5.63 2.99
C ALA A 415 16.24 6.53 1.77
N ARG A 416 15.98 5.94 0.58
CA ARG A 416 15.65 6.72 -0.63
C ARG A 416 14.24 7.29 -0.55
N ARG A 417 13.26 6.58 0.05
CA ARG A 417 11.96 7.17 0.39
C ARG A 417 12.13 8.44 1.21
N GLU A 418 12.91 8.40 2.28
CA GLU A 418 13.12 9.57 3.13
C GLU A 418 13.76 10.72 2.34
N LYS A 419 14.74 10.43 1.48
CA LYS A 419 15.35 11.45 0.62
C LYS A 419 14.33 12.03 -0.37
N PHE A 420 13.48 11.20 -0.98
CA PHE A 420 12.44 11.63 -1.91
C PHE A 420 11.43 12.54 -1.22
N MET A 421 10.96 12.15 -0.04
CA MET A 421 10.05 12.96 0.77
C MET A 421 10.66 14.32 1.12
N LEU A 422 11.95 14.36 1.48
CA LEU A 422 12.66 15.62 1.74
C LEU A 422 12.76 16.51 0.50
N MET A 423 12.98 15.92 -0.68
CA MET A 423 13.00 16.66 -1.96
C MET A 423 11.63 17.30 -2.25
N ILE A 424 10.54 16.55 -2.03
CA ILE A 424 9.16 17.05 -2.17
C ILE A 424 8.89 18.15 -1.13
N GLU A 425 9.22 17.90 0.13
CA GLU A 425 9.01 18.83 1.25
C GLU A 425 9.72 20.18 1.02
N GLN A 426 10.93 20.15 0.45
CA GLN A 426 11.76 21.33 0.20
C GLN A 426 11.45 22.04 -1.13
N HIS A 427 10.66 21.42 -2.01
CA HIS A 427 10.35 22.02 -3.30
C HIS A 427 9.45 23.26 -3.10
N PRO A 428 9.77 24.42 -3.72
CA PRO A 428 9.10 25.69 -3.43
C PRO A 428 7.63 25.74 -3.83
N SER A 429 7.21 24.88 -4.77
CA SER A 429 5.82 24.76 -5.22
C SER A 429 5.01 23.76 -4.40
N THR A 430 5.57 23.12 -3.39
CA THR A 430 4.82 22.17 -2.55
C THR A 430 4.07 22.91 -1.46
N GLY A 431 2.74 22.83 -1.50
CA GLY A 431 1.86 23.38 -0.48
C GLY A 431 1.77 22.50 0.76
N ILE A 432 1.53 21.19 0.55
CA ILE A 432 1.46 20.19 1.63
C ILE A 432 1.79 18.79 1.11
N VAL A 433 2.36 17.96 1.99
CA VAL A 433 2.54 16.51 1.78
C VAL A 433 1.70 15.74 2.80
N LEU A 434 0.93 14.79 2.30
CA LEU A 434 0.08 13.88 3.07
C LEU A 434 0.58 12.45 2.84
N VAL A 435 0.59 11.64 3.90
CA VAL A 435 0.99 10.23 3.83
C VAL A 435 -0.09 9.35 4.44
N TYR A 436 -0.29 8.20 3.84
CA TYR A 436 -1.25 7.20 4.26
C TYR A 436 -0.73 5.80 3.93
N GLU A 437 -1.42 4.78 4.41
CA GLU A 437 -1.05 3.39 4.19
C GLU A 437 -2.28 2.54 3.90
N GLU A 438 -2.11 1.56 3.01
CA GLU A 438 -3.12 0.54 2.72
C GLU A 438 -2.60 -0.84 3.13
N ASN A 439 -3.37 -1.56 3.93
CA ASN A 439 -2.99 -2.81 4.56
C ASN A 439 -3.33 -4.04 3.69
N HIS A 440 -4.27 -3.92 2.76
CA HIS A 440 -4.84 -5.05 2.02
C HIS A 440 -4.18 -5.29 0.64
N CYS A 441 -3.01 -4.70 0.37
CA CYS A 441 -2.35 -4.78 -0.94
C CYS A 441 -1.55 -6.07 -1.20
N SER A 442 -1.75 -7.15 -0.42
CA SER A 442 -1.04 -8.44 -0.55
C SER A 442 0.51 -8.42 -0.55
N PHE A 443 1.17 -7.27 -0.30
CA PHE A 443 2.64 -7.13 -0.20
C PHE A 443 3.25 -7.68 1.12
N GLY A 444 2.47 -8.38 1.95
CA GLY A 444 2.89 -8.87 3.28
C GLY A 444 3.12 -7.79 4.35
N ARG A 445 3.12 -6.51 3.97
CA ARG A 445 3.14 -5.32 4.83
C ARG A 445 2.33 -4.20 4.18
N PRO A 446 1.83 -3.22 4.96
CA PRO A 446 1.06 -2.13 4.40
C PRO A 446 1.89 -1.33 3.39
N ALA A 447 1.28 -0.94 2.27
CA ALA A 447 1.90 -0.10 1.26
C ALA A 447 1.92 1.36 1.77
N ALA A 448 3.05 2.04 1.60
CA ALA A 448 3.20 3.46 1.93
C ALA A 448 2.85 4.32 0.71
N MET A 449 1.86 5.19 0.88
CA MET A 449 1.43 6.12 -0.14
C MET A 449 1.73 7.56 0.28
N LEU A 450 1.98 8.40 -0.72
CA LEU A 450 2.23 9.82 -0.55
C LEU A 450 1.43 10.61 -1.57
N LEU A 451 0.88 11.74 -1.10
CA LEU A 451 0.22 12.75 -1.91
C LEU A 451 0.88 14.11 -1.61
N ALA A 452 1.27 14.84 -2.66
CA ALA A 452 1.80 16.20 -2.57
C ALA A 452 0.92 17.16 -3.37
N CYS A 453 0.36 18.16 -2.72
CA CYS A 453 -0.44 19.19 -3.38
C CYS A 453 0.39 20.45 -3.62
N LYS A 454 0.20 21.10 -4.77
CA LYS A 454 0.77 22.44 -5.01
C LYS A 454 0.15 23.50 -4.10
N ASP A 455 -1.16 23.44 -3.90
CA ASP A 455 -1.88 24.32 -2.99
C ASP A 455 -2.44 23.54 -1.79
N VAL A 456 -2.47 24.21 -0.64
CA VAL A 456 -2.97 23.62 0.62
C VAL A 456 -4.49 23.41 0.62
N SER A 457 -5.22 24.00 -0.32
CA SER A 457 -6.67 23.86 -0.44
C SER A 457 -7.13 22.41 -0.66
N CYS A 458 -6.27 21.54 -1.22
CA CYS A 458 -6.56 20.11 -1.35
C CYS A 458 -6.91 19.45 -0.02
N ARG A 459 -6.45 20.00 1.12
CA ARG A 459 -6.78 19.50 2.45
C ARG A 459 -8.28 19.51 2.74
N LYS A 460 -9.01 20.47 2.18
CA LYS A 460 -10.45 20.57 2.36
C LYS A 460 -11.12 19.30 1.85
N GLU A 461 -10.66 18.85 0.69
CA GLU A 461 -11.19 17.69 0.00
C GLU A 461 -10.64 16.39 0.61
N TRP A 462 -9.37 16.36 1.00
CA TRP A 462 -8.75 15.23 1.69
C TRP A 462 -9.41 14.91 3.05
N TYR A 463 -9.71 15.95 3.85
CA TYR A 463 -10.37 15.85 5.16
C TYR A 463 -11.89 15.97 5.10
N ALA A 464 -12.49 15.77 3.92
CA ALA A 464 -13.95 15.70 3.79
C ALA A 464 -14.54 14.59 4.67
N GLU A 465 -15.79 14.77 5.11
CA GLU A 465 -16.50 13.74 5.87
C GLU A 465 -16.89 12.57 4.97
N SER A 466 -17.13 11.41 5.58
CA SER A 466 -17.38 10.17 4.85
C SER A 466 -18.58 10.28 3.90
N ASP A 467 -19.65 10.95 4.32
CA ASP A 467 -20.84 11.18 3.50
C ASP A 467 -20.60 12.12 2.32
N ASP A 468 -19.78 13.16 2.49
CA ASP A 468 -19.35 14.03 1.39
C ASP A 468 -18.52 13.25 0.36
N VAL A 469 -17.63 12.37 0.81
CA VAL A 469 -16.83 11.49 -0.06
C VAL A 469 -17.75 10.52 -0.81
N ASP A 470 -18.68 9.87 -0.12
CA ASP A 470 -19.64 8.94 -0.74
C ASP A 470 -20.55 9.64 -1.76
N TYR A 471 -20.97 10.87 -1.48
CA TYR A 471 -21.71 11.69 -2.45
C TYR A 471 -20.87 11.99 -3.70
N ARG A 472 -19.59 12.31 -3.54
CA ARG A 472 -18.69 12.54 -4.68
C ARG A 472 -18.38 11.28 -5.45
N ILE A 473 -18.30 10.12 -4.78
CA ILE A 473 -18.22 8.83 -5.44
C ILE A 473 -19.44 8.66 -6.33
N TYR A 474 -20.64 8.89 -5.79
CA TYR A 474 -21.88 8.84 -6.58
C TYR A 474 -21.91 9.83 -7.75
N ASP A 475 -21.40 11.05 -7.56
CA ASP A 475 -21.42 12.11 -8.58
C ASP A 475 -20.35 11.94 -9.66
N ARG A 476 -19.15 11.46 -9.29
CA ARG A 476 -17.96 11.45 -10.16
C ARG A 476 -17.56 10.08 -10.67
N ILE A 477 -18.04 9.00 -10.09
CA ILE A 477 -17.71 7.66 -10.57
C ILE A 477 -18.75 7.20 -11.58
N VAL A 478 -18.30 6.60 -12.68
CA VAL A 478 -19.16 6.04 -13.72
C VAL A 478 -19.94 4.83 -13.20
N ASP A 479 -21.20 4.73 -13.60
CA ASP A 479 -22.00 3.53 -13.36
C ASP A 479 -21.45 2.33 -14.16
N THR A 480 -21.70 1.13 -13.63
CA THR A 480 -21.42 -0.14 -14.29
C THR A 480 -22.65 -0.64 -15.08
N LYS A 481 -22.42 -1.53 -16.05
CA LYS A 481 -23.49 -2.09 -16.90
C LYS A 481 -24.34 -3.13 -16.16
N ASP A 482 -23.74 -3.82 -15.19
CA ASP A 482 -24.41 -4.80 -14.34
C ASP A 482 -25.07 -4.20 -13.08
N GLY A 483 -24.77 -2.93 -12.78
CA GLY A 483 -25.30 -2.21 -11.62
C GLY A 483 -24.55 -2.49 -10.32
N ALA A 484 -23.42 -3.19 -10.36
CA ALA A 484 -22.53 -3.32 -9.21
C ALA A 484 -21.77 -2.00 -8.94
N PRO A 485 -21.33 -1.72 -7.70
CA PRO A 485 -20.43 -0.60 -7.44
C PRO A 485 -19.16 -0.69 -8.30
N ALA A 486 -18.74 0.44 -8.87
CA ALA A 486 -17.48 0.49 -9.63
C ALA A 486 -16.25 0.50 -8.72
N LEU A 487 -16.39 0.99 -7.47
CA LEU A 487 -15.35 0.92 -6.44
C LEU A 487 -15.67 -0.22 -5.48
N LEU A 488 -14.68 -1.06 -5.18
CA LEU A 488 -14.81 -2.26 -4.35
C LEU A 488 -14.23 -2.07 -2.95
N HIS A 489 -13.28 -1.14 -2.76
CA HIS A 489 -12.56 -0.93 -1.51
C HIS A 489 -12.66 0.51 -0.98
N TYR A 490 -12.61 1.49 -1.86
CA TYR A 490 -12.58 2.90 -1.53
C TYR A 490 -14.00 3.48 -1.34
N ASP A 491 -14.28 3.89 -0.12
CA ASP A 491 -15.46 4.64 0.27
C ASP A 491 -15.09 5.79 1.24
N GLY A 492 -16.09 6.52 1.72
CA GLY A 492 -15.87 7.58 2.70
C GLY A 492 -15.28 7.11 4.04
N SER A 493 -15.47 5.84 4.42
CA SER A 493 -14.87 5.28 5.64
C SER A 493 -13.38 4.95 5.42
N THR A 494 -13.05 4.39 4.27
CA THR A 494 -11.67 4.13 3.82
C THR A 494 -10.90 5.44 3.71
N GLN A 495 -11.46 6.48 3.08
CA GLN A 495 -10.82 7.81 3.04
C GLN A 495 -10.59 8.38 4.45
N LYS A 496 -11.55 8.23 5.37
CA LYS A 496 -11.40 8.64 6.77
C LYS A 496 -10.29 7.91 7.50
N PHE A 497 -10.03 6.64 7.15
CA PHE A 497 -8.88 5.91 7.66
C PHE A 497 -7.56 6.49 7.13
N TYR A 498 -7.47 6.79 5.83
CA TYR A 498 -6.27 7.37 5.22
C TYR A 498 -5.90 8.76 5.73
N GLN A 499 -6.87 9.53 6.22
CA GLN A 499 -6.65 10.87 6.78
C GLN A 499 -5.69 10.90 7.99
N HIS A 500 -5.47 9.77 8.66
CA HIS A 500 -4.72 9.69 9.91
C HIS A 500 -3.45 8.82 9.80
N PRO A 501 -2.26 9.43 9.66
CA PRO A 501 -1.03 8.65 9.58
C PRO A 501 -0.79 7.84 10.85
N SER A 502 -0.29 6.63 10.67
CA SER A 502 -0.04 5.68 11.76
C SER A 502 1.06 6.17 12.71
N LYS A 503 1.09 5.63 13.95
CA LYS A 503 2.09 6.00 14.96
C LYS A 503 3.54 5.73 14.50
N PRO A 504 3.83 4.67 13.72
CA PRO A 504 5.14 4.47 13.10
C PRO A 504 5.63 5.64 12.25
N TRP A 505 4.79 6.25 11.41
CA TRP A 505 5.17 7.43 10.62
C TRP A 505 5.64 8.57 11.51
N GLU A 506 4.87 8.91 12.55
CA GLU A 506 5.25 9.90 13.56
C GLU A 506 6.59 9.54 14.22
N THR A 507 6.76 8.28 14.59
CA THR A 507 7.94 7.80 15.33
C THR A 507 9.22 7.91 14.50
N VAL A 508 9.18 7.49 13.23
CA VAL A 508 10.33 7.56 12.32
C VAL A 508 10.64 9.01 11.95
N TYR A 509 9.62 9.83 11.69
CA TYR A 509 9.78 11.27 11.44
C TYR A 509 10.49 11.98 12.60
N CYS A 510 10.08 11.69 13.84
CA CYS A 510 10.67 12.27 15.04
C CYS A 510 12.09 11.79 15.38
N ARG A 511 12.62 10.84 14.60
CA ARG A 511 14.00 10.38 14.68
C ARG A 511 14.93 11.08 13.68
N ARG A 512 14.42 12.01 12.86
CA ARG A 512 15.25 12.85 11.96
C ARG A 512 16.30 13.65 12.76
N GLU A 513 17.41 13.97 12.11
CA GLU A 513 18.48 14.80 12.68
C GLU A 513 18.69 16.06 11.81
N PRO A 514 18.53 17.28 12.36
CA PRO A 514 18.07 17.57 13.73
C PRO A 514 16.62 17.11 13.97
N MET A 515 16.27 16.85 15.23
CA MET A 515 14.91 16.47 15.61
C MET A 515 13.93 17.57 15.17
N PRO A 516 12.85 17.23 14.43
CA PRO A 516 11.82 18.19 14.08
C PRO A 516 11.25 18.84 15.34
N PHE A 517 10.94 20.13 15.29
CA PHE A 517 10.62 20.89 16.50
C PHE A 517 9.33 20.35 17.15
N GLU A 518 8.32 20.01 16.36
CA GLU A 518 7.05 19.44 16.80
C GLU A 518 7.23 18.12 17.57
N CYS A 519 8.31 17.39 17.27
CA CYS A 519 8.66 16.14 17.93
C CYS A 519 9.28 16.33 19.31
N ALA A 520 9.95 17.46 19.55
CA ALA A 520 10.42 17.82 20.88
C ALA A 520 9.25 18.09 21.84
N TYR A 521 8.12 18.54 21.29
CA TYR A 521 6.97 18.96 22.07
C TYR A 521 5.90 17.91 22.25
N ARG A 522 5.92 16.75 21.54
CA ARG A 522 5.00 15.59 21.64
C ARG A 522 3.62 15.88 22.27
N GLY A 523 2.99 16.97 21.86
CA GLY A 523 1.70 17.43 22.38
C GLY A 523 1.65 18.26 23.67
N LEU A 524 2.61 18.23 24.61
CA LEU A 524 2.62 19.10 25.82
C LEU A 524 4.02 19.14 26.46
N ASP A 525 4.50 20.31 26.90
CA ASP A 525 5.67 20.43 27.78
C ASP A 525 5.30 19.90 29.17
N LYS A 526 5.68 18.65 29.47
CA LYS A 526 5.38 18.00 30.75
C LYS A 526 5.97 18.71 31.97
N ASN A 527 6.88 19.67 31.78
CA ASN A 527 7.40 20.50 32.87
C ASN A 527 6.49 21.70 33.18
N LYS A 528 5.56 22.04 32.29
CA LYS A 528 4.53 23.06 32.54
C LYS A 528 3.43 22.46 33.39
N VAL A 529 2.93 23.28 34.32
CA VAL A 529 1.82 22.91 35.19
C VAL A 529 0.54 22.83 34.34
N ILE A 530 -0.24 21.77 34.56
CA ILE A 530 -1.59 21.64 34.02
C ILE A 530 -2.54 22.10 35.13
N HIS A 531 -3.39 23.06 34.79
CA HIS A 531 -4.44 23.57 35.65
C HIS A 531 -5.77 23.00 35.21
N ASP A 532 -6.31 22.09 36.02
CA ASP A 532 -7.58 21.44 35.75
C ASP A 532 -8.75 22.42 35.95
N LEU A 533 -9.66 22.42 34.98
CA LEU A 533 -10.95 23.12 35.00
C LEU A 533 -12.03 22.06 35.21
N ILE A 534 -12.45 21.89 36.45
CA ILE A 534 -13.47 20.92 36.85
C ILE A 534 -14.74 21.67 37.23
N VAL A 535 -15.75 21.61 36.37
CA VAL A 535 -17.03 22.30 36.61
C VAL A 535 -17.79 21.57 37.72
N GLY A 536 -17.97 22.22 38.87
CA GLY A 536 -18.75 21.69 40.00
C GLY A 536 -17.94 21.02 41.12
N ASP A 537 -16.61 20.94 41.02
CA ASP A 537 -15.70 20.49 42.10
C ASP A 537 -14.60 21.54 42.33
N GLU A 538 -14.94 22.60 43.05
CA GLU A 538 -14.04 23.74 43.34
C GLU A 538 -12.84 23.35 44.24
N GLU A 539 -12.90 22.22 44.94
CA GLU A 539 -11.79 21.75 45.78
C GLU A 539 -10.64 21.17 44.95
N LYS A 540 -10.93 20.65 43.76
CA LYS A 540 -9.94 20.07 42.84
C LYS A 540 -9.67 20.95 41.61
N SER A 541 -10.57 21.86 41.28
CA SER A 541 -10.42 22.79 40.15
C SER A 541 -9.44 23.93 40.47
N SER A 542 -8.58 24.28 39.51
CA SER A 542 -7.80 25.52 39.53
C SER A 542 -8.65 26.78 39.22
N PHE A 543 -9.96 26.60 39.04
CA PHE A 543 -10.91 27.65 38.66
C PHE A 543 -12.25 27.54 39.42
N SER A 544 -12.85 28.68 39.75
CA SER A 544 -14.21 28.80 40.30
C SER A 544 -15.15 29.45 39.29
N LEU A 545 -16.44 29.10 39.35
CA LEU A 545 -17.49 29.73 38.54
C LEU A 545 -18.21 30.78 39.37
N GLU A 546 -18.18 32.04 38.92
CA GLU A 546 -18.82 33.13 39.63
C GLU A 546 -19.80 33.88 38.71
N THR A 547 -20.92 34.31 39.28
CA THR A 547 -21.87 35.19 38.58
C THR A 547 -21.50 36.63 38.86
N VAL A 548 -21.07 37.33 37.81
CA VAL A 548 -20.63 38.72 37.85
C VAL A 548 -21.73 39.60 37.26
N LYS A 549 -21.89 40.80 37.79
CA LYS A 549 -22.75 41.81 37.19
C LYS A 549 -21.93 42.68 36.25
N ASP A 550 -22.24 42.66 34.96
CA ASP A 550 -21.65 43.56 33.99
C ASP A 550 -22.13 44.98 34.29
N GLU A 551 -21.22 45.85 34.74
CA GLU A 551 -21.53 47.23 35.10
C GLU A 551 -21.94 48.09 33.88
N SER A 552 -21.55 47.69 32.67
CA SER A 552 -21.82 48.42 31.43
C SER A 552 -23.21 48.12 30.86
N THR A 553 -23.66 46.87 30.95
CA THR A 553 -24.97 46.43 30.43
C THR A 553 -26.03 46.22 31.52
N GLY A 554 -25.59 46.15 32.79
CA GLY A 554 -26.44 45.88 33.95
C GLY A 554 -26.92 44.43 34.07
N LYS A 555 -26.49 43.54 33.16
CA LYS A 555 -26.86 42.11 33.12
C LYS A 555 -25.87 41.29 33.94
N ASN A 556 -26.34 40.17 34.48
CA ASN A 556 -25.46 39.19 35.11
C ASN A 556 -24.92 38.25 34.04
N TYR A 557 -23.65 37.86 34.16
CA TYR A 557 -23.02 36.82 33.35
C TYR A 557 -22.20 35.88 34.25
N THR A 558 -21.95 34.67 33.80
CA THR A 558 -21.15 33.69 34.53
C THR A 558 -19.75 33.63 33.91
N ALA A 559 -18.72 33.70 34.75
CA ALA A 559 -17.33 33.65 34.32
C ALA A 559 -16.45 32.78 35.20
N LEU A 560 -15.33 32.34 34.64
CA LEU A 560 -14.29 31.60 35.34
C LEU A 560 -13.28 32.54 35.99
N PHE A 561 -12.94 32.24 37.24
CA PHE A 561 -11.91 32.94 38.00
C PHE A 561 -10.84 31.96 38.47
N ALA A 562 -9.57 32.35 38.39
CA ALA A 562 -8.47 31.51 38.85
C ALA A 562 -8.45 31.40 40.39
N THR A 563 -8.42 30.19 40.95
CA THR A 563 -8.36 29.98 42.42
C THR A 563 -6.92 29.97 42.94
N VAL A 564 -5.95 29.90 42.02
CA VAL A 564 -4.51 29.88 42.23
C VAL A 564 -3.81 30.85 41.27
N ASP A 565 -2.54 31.17 41.51
CA ASP A 565 -1.72 31.87 40.51
C ASP A 565 -1.35 30.89 39.40
N ILE A 566 -1.50 31.31 38.14
CA ILE A 566 -1.20 30.53 36.95
C ILE A 566 -0.13 31.27 36.15
N ASP A 567 1.04 30.65 36.01
CA ASP A 567 2.15 31.24 35.27
C ASP A 567 1.90 31.22 33.75
N LYS A 568 2.47 32.20 33.04
CA LYS A 568 2.48 32.22 31.58
C LYS A 568 3.01 30.91 30.98
N GLY A 569 2.28 30.39 30.00
CA GLY A 569 2.62 29.17 29.29
C GLY A 569 2.16 27.88 29.99
N SER A 570 1.51 27.97 31.15
CA SER A 570 0.86 26.81 31.78
C SER A 570 -0.39 26.39 31.00
N TYR A 571 -0.67 25.08 31.04
CA TYR A 571 -1.80 24.50 30.33
C TYR A 571 -3.07 24.60 31.15
N ILE A 572 -4.20 24.80 30.48
CA ILE A 572 -5.53 24.85 31.10
C ILE A 572 -6.35 23.75 30.44
N MET A 573 -6.82 22.79 31.23
CA MET A 573 -7.49 21.59 30.70
C MET A 573 -8.84 21.41 31.38
N ALA A 574 -9.91 21.34 30.60
CA ALA A 574 -11.22 20.97 31.12
C ALA A 574 -11.27 19.44 31.35
N ASP A 575 -11.66 19.01 32.56
CA ASP A 575 -11.71 17.59 32.95
C ASP A 575 -12.83 16.84 32.23
N ASP A 576 -13.99 17.50 32.08
CA ASP A 576 -14.91 17.19 31.01
C ASP A 576 -14.37 17.85 29.75
N VAL A 577 -13.61 17.09 28.95
CA VAL A 577 -13.36 17.48 27.55
C VAL A 577 -14.73 17.59 26.92
N ALA A 578 -15.19 18.83 26.90
CA ALA A 578 -16.33 19.33 26.20
C ALA A 578 -16.59 18.47 24.96
N ALA A 579 -17.79 17.91 24.81
CA ALA A 579 -18.15 17.27 23.55
C ALA A 579 -17.90 18.32 22.46
N SER A 580 -16.84 18.13 21.66
CA SER A 580 -16.60 18.95 20.52
C SER A 580 -17.19 18.24 19.32
N PHE A 581 -17.89 18.98 18.48
CA PHE A 581 -18.32 18.48 17.20
C PHE A 581 -17.78 19.38 16.11
N ILE A 582 -17.56 18.79 14.96
CA ILE A 582 -17.00 19.44 13.79
C ILE A 582 -18.13 19.54 12.79
N ILE A 583 -18.25 20.70 12.14
CA ILE A 583 -19.19 20.90 11.05
C ILE A 583 -18.49 21.64 9.91
N GLY A 584 -18.54 21.08 8.71
CA GLY A 584 -17.95 21.66 7.52
C GLY A 584 -18.63 22.98 7.12
N ASP A 585 -17.88 23.90 6.49
CA ASP A 585 -18.44 25.13 5.93
C ASP A 585 -19.62 24.82 4.98
N GLU A 586 -19.51 23.77 4.16
CA GLU A 586 -20.53 23.35 3.21
C GLU A 586 -21.79 22.79 3.90
N SER A 587 -21.63 22.03 5.00
CA SER A 587 -22.76 21.56 5.80
C SER A 587 -23.52 22.73 6.43
N ILE A 588 -22.82 23.77 6.90
CA ILE A 588 -23.45 25.00 7.40
C ILE A 588 -24.22 25.71 6.28
N ASP A 589 -23.62 25.87 5.10
CA ASP A 589 -24.27 26.51 3.95
C ASP A 589 -25.50 25.72 3.48
N ASN A 590 -25.41 24.39 3.45
CA ASN A 590 -26.54 23.50 3.16
C ASN A 590 -27.66 23.63 4.20
N LEU A 591 -27.31 23.70 5.49
CA LEU A 591 -28.27 23.96 6.55
C LEU A 591 -28.92 25.34 6.39
N LYS A 592 -28.21 26.37 5.93
CA LYS A 592 -28.77 27.71 5.67
C LYS A 592 -29.70 27.73 4.46
N ASN A 593 -29.32 27.04 3.38
CA ASN A 593 -29.99 27.13 2.07
C ASN A 593 -31.21 26.19 1.93
N ASN A 594 -31.24 25.06 2.64
CA ASN A 594 -32.28 24.03 2.45
C ASN A 594 -33.46 24.09 3.45
N VAL A 595 -33.49 25.06 4.38
CA VAL A 595 -34.67 25.26 5.26
C VAL A 595 -35.82 25.90 4.47
N LYS A 596 -36.57 25.08 3.72
CA LYS A 596 -37.88 25.52 3.20
C LYS A 596 -38.88 25.61 4.35
N VAL A 597 -39.21 26.85 4.71
CA VAL A 597 -40.29 27.18 5.65
C VAL A 597 -41.64 26.69 5.11
N SER A 598 -42.02 25.45 5.39
CA SER A 598 -43.42 25.02 5.25
C SER A 598 -44.18 25.53 6.48
N GLY A 599 -45.08 26.50 6.28
CA GLY A 599 -45.79 27.23 7.32
C GLY A 599 -46.80 26.43 8.15
N GLY A 600 -46.36 25.36 8.81
CA GLY A 600 -47.11 24.59 9.79
C GLY A 600 -46.72 24.94 11.25
N PRO A 601 -47.57 24.60 12.24
CA PRO A 601 -47.26 24.76 13.66
C PRO A 601 -46.23 23.69 14.06
N GLY A 602 -44.97 24.11 13.99
CA GLY A 602 -43.77 23.29 14.19
C GLY A 602 -42.58 23.90 13.45
N LYS A 603 -42.57 25.24 13.33
CA LYS A 603 -41.49 26.07 12.76
C LYS A 603 -40.16 25.53 13.23
N ALA A 604 -39.12 25.56 12.40
CA ALA A 604 -37.79 24.97 12.56
C ALA A 604 -36.84 25.75 13.50
N PRO A 605 -37.07 25.86 14.83
CA PRO A 605 -36.29 26.73 15.67
C PRO A 605 -34.98 26.01 15.97
N VAL A 606 -34.97 24.66 15.97
CA VAL A 606 -33.83 23.82 16.30
C VAL A 606 -32.70 24.00 15.30
N ILE A 607 -32.98 24.18 14.01
CA ILE A 607 -31.92 24.40 13.00
C ILE A 607 -31.43 25.86 13.06
N GLU A 608 -32.33 26.84 13.16
CA GLU A 608 -31.95 28.25 13.29
C GLU A 608 -31.16 28.50 14.59
N ASP A 609 -31.62 27.94 15.71
CA ASP A 609 -30.97 27.96 17.03
C ASP A 609 -29.65 27.20 17.00
N PHE A 610 -29.56 26.09 16.25
CA PHE A 610 -28.30 25.34 16.07
C PHE A 610 -27.29 26.11 15.21
N ILE A 611 -27.72 26.73 14.11
CA ILE A 611 -26.86 27.62 13.31
C ILE A 611 -26.40 28.80 14.16
N ALA A 612 -27.31 29.44 14.90
CA ALA A 612 -26.96 30.52 15.82
C ALA A 612 -25.98 30.05 16.90
N PHE A 613 -26.16 28.84 17.43
CA PHE A 613 -25.23 28.23 18.38
C PHE A 613 -23.84 28.01 17.77
N ILE A 614 -23.75 27.51 16.53
CA ILE A 614 -22.48 27.35 15.80
C ILE A 614 -21.84 28.72 15.53
N GLU A 615 -22.61 29.71 15.09
CA GLU A 615 -22.09 31.06 14.82
C GLU A 615 -21.64 31.77 16.11
N GLU A 616 -22.27 31.48 17.25
CA GLU A 616 -21.94 32.09 18.54
C GLU A 616 -20.78 31.37 19.27
N HIS A 617 -20.69 30.04 19.15
CA HIS A 617 -19.77 29.21 19.95
C HIS A 617 -18.73 28.43 19.12
N GLY A 618 -18.93 28.32 17.81
CA GLY A 618 -18.03 27.64 16.88
C GLY A 618 -16.90 28.52 16.38
N HIS A 619 -15.87 27.88 15.82
CA HIS A 619 -14.68 28.53 15.33
C HIS A 619 -14.03 27.84 14.15
N LYS A 620 -13.34 28.59 13.29
CA LYS A 620 -12.56 27.95 12.22
C LYS A 620 -11.32 27.25 12.77
N SER A 621 -11.08 26.02 12.30
CA SER A 621 -9.84 25.30 12.57
C SER A 621 -8.65 26.16 12.14
N LYS A 622 -7.58 26.23 12.96
CA LYS A 622 -6.36 26.96 12.59
C LYS A 622 -5.53 26.23 11.55
N THR A 623 -5.84 24.96 11.35
CA THR A 623 -5.24 24.12 10.33
C THR A 623 -5.60 24.67 8.95
N LYS A 624 -4.61 25.26 8.27
CA LYS A 624 -4.79 25.89 6.94
C LYS A 624 -5.38 24.89 5.96
N GLY A 625 -6.41 25.29 5.22
CA GLY A 625 -7.04 24.47 4.18
C GLY A 625 -8.09 23.45 4.68
N ASN A 626 -8.35 23.33 5.99
CA ASN A 626 -9.28 22.33 6.51
C ASN A 626 -10.76 22.63 6.18
N GLY A 627 -11.18 23.90 6.12
CA GLY A 627 -12.57 24.27 5.80
C GLY A 627 -13.62 23.80 6.83
N GLN A 628 -13.18 23.39 8.02
CA GLN A 628 -14.02 22.88 9.10
C GLN A 628 -14.19 23.93 10.22
N ASN A 629 -15.40 23.98 10.78
CA ASN A 629 -15.70 24.70 12.02
C ASN A 629 -15.74 23.71 13.19
N ILE A 630 -15.03 24.03 14.26
CA ILE A 630 -15.01 23.26 15.50
C ILE A 630 -15.90 23.99 16.50
N VAL A 631 -16.86 23.26 17.06
CA VAL A 631 -17.70 23.74 18.14
C VAL A 631 -17.35 22.92 19.35
N GLU A 632 -16.82 23.57 20.38
CA GLU A 632 -16.67 22.91 21.69
C GLU A 632 -17.97 23.05 22.47
N MET A 633 -18.24 22.17 23.43
CA MET A 633 -19.36 22.28 24.37
C MET A 633 -18.92 21.94 25.81
N GLY A 634 -18.56 22.92 26.64
CA GLY A 634 -18.13 22.66 28.02
C GLY A 634 -17.55 23.87 28.77
N GLY A 635 -16.61 23.63 29.70
CA GLY A 635 -16.08 24.66 30.61
C GLY A 635 -15.52 25.92 29.93
N SER A 636 -15.03 25.79 28.69
CA SER A 636 -14.53 26.90 27.86
C SER A 636 -15.61 27.95 27.50
N HIS A 637 -16.90 27.63 27.70
CA HIS A 637 -18.03 28.54 27.44
C HIS A 637 -18.14 29.65 28.48
N TYR A 638 -17.67 29.37 29.70
CA TYR A 638 -17.68 30.33 30.81
C TYR A 638 -16.49 31.28 30.78
N ILE A 639 -15.68 31.25 29.71
CA ILE A 639 -14.55 32.17 29.54
C ILE A 639 -15.05 33.45 28.87
N ARG A 640 -14.77 34.60 29.48
CA ARG A 640 -15.19 35.90 28.95
C ARG A 640 -14.49 36.17 27.61
N LYS A 641 -15.26 36.59 26.61
CA LYS A 641 -14.74 37.01 25.30
C LYS A 641 -14.41 38.51 25.32
N THR A 642 -13.33 38.92 24.65
CA THR A 642 -12.96 40.32 24.41
C THR A 642 -12.54 40.51 22.94
N SER A 643 -12.85 41.67 22.36
CA SER A 643 -12.43 42.02 20.99
C SER A 643 -10.95 42.41 20.90
N ASP A 644 -10.33 42.83 22.02
CA ASP A 644 -8.91 43.17 22.07
C ASP A 644 -8.07 41.96 22.53
N ALA A 645 -7.30 41.39 21.62
CA ALA A 645 -6.43 40.25 21.90
C ALA A 645 -5.36 40.53 22.98
N SER A 646 -5.03 41.81 23.25
CA SER A 646 -4.08 42.18 24.31
C SER A 646 -4.66 42.06 25.72
N GLU A 647 -5.98 42.14 25.86
CA GLU A 647 -6.68 41.96 27.14
C GLU A 647 -6.78 40.48 27.54
N ALA A 648 -6.78 39.57 26.57
CA ALA A 648 -6.86 38.15 26.81
C ALA A 648 -5.68 37.62 27.63
N ASN A 649 -5.98 36.69 28.55
CA ASN A 649 -4.99 36.02 29.39
C ASN A 649 -4.86 34.52 29.08
N ILE A 650 -5.64 34.00 28.12
CA ILE A 650 -5.49 32.66 27.57
C ILE A 650 -5.48 32.64 26.04
N GLY A 651 -4.93 31.56 25.46
CA GLY A 651 -4.73 31.33 24.03
C GLY A 651 -4.88 29.86 23.65
N ARG A 652 -5.10 29.54 22.36
CA ARG A 652 -4.94 28.17 21.86
C ARG A 652 -3.47 27.79 21.85
N TRP A 653 -3.15 26.59 22.31
CA TRP A 653 -1.81 26.05 22.23
C TRP A 653 -1.58 25.38 20.87
N MET A 654 -0.80 26.04 20.03
CA MET A 654 -0.24 25.43 18.83
C MET A 654 1.27 25.66 18.86
N PRO A 655 2.11 24.61 18.82
CA PRO A 655 3.55 24.79 18.89
C PRO A 655 4.01 25.66 17.72
N PRO A 656 4.59 26.85 17.96
CA PRO A 656 5.01 27.72 16.88
C PRO A 656 6.24 27.12 16.20
N HIS A 657 6.18 26.96 14.88
CA HIS A 657 7.37 26.58 14.12
C HIS A 657 8.44 27.67 14.30
N PRO A 658 9.72 27.30 14.53
CA PRO A 658 10.82 28.27 14.66
C PRO A 658 10.96 29.29 13.51
N SER A 659 10.42 28.98 12.32
CA SER A 659 10.45 29.83 11.12
C SER A 659 9.24 30.77 11.01
N GLY A 660 8.21 30.58 11.85
CA GLY A 660 6.92 31.24 11.74
C GLY A 660 6.00 30.69 10.64
N LYS A 661 6.39 29.63 9.92
CA LYS A 661 5.58 28.96 8.89
C LYS A 661 5.26 27.53 9.31
N GLU A 662 4.05 27.04 9.04
CA GLU A 662 3.72 25.63 9.23
C GLU A 662 4.60 24.73 8.35
N PRO A 663 4.98 23.52 8.81
CA PRO A 663 5.77 22.61 8.00
C PRO A 663 4.92 22.06 6.84
N THR A 664 5.54 21.93 5.67
CA THR A 664 4.93 21.31 4.48
C THR A 664 4.58 19.83 4.70
N TYR A 665 5.33 19.14 5.57
CA TYR A 665 5.11 17.75 5.92
C TYR A 665 5.31 17.55 7.43
N SER A 666 4.28 17.04 8.12
CA SER A 666 4.43 16.65 9.52
C SER A 666 3.36 15.63 9.94
N PRO A 667 3.71 14.34 10.07
CA PRO A 667 2.78 13.32 10.53
C PRO A 667 2.40 13.52 12.01
N VAL A 668 3.16 14.33 12.76
CA VAL A 668 2.79 14.76 14.13
C VAL A 668 1.59 15.71 14.05
N TYR A 669 1.63 16.73 13.19
CA TYR A 669 0.50 17.64 13.03
C TYR A 669 -0.74 16.92 12.51
N GLU A 670 -0.61 16.09 11.48
CA GLU A 670 -1.78 15.41 10.90
C GLU A 670 -2.42 14.40 11.85
N ARG A 671 -1.61 13.66 12.63
CA ARG A 671 -2.14 12.70 13.60
C ARG A 671 -2.81 13.38 14.81
N HIS A 672 -2.33 14.56 15.22
CA HIS A 672 -2.80 15.27 16.43
C HIS A 672 -3.54 16.58 16.10
N ARG A 673 -4.03 16.74 14.86
CA ARG A 673 -4.67 17.98 14.37
C ARG A 673 -5.79 18.49 15.27
N LEU A 674 -6.64 17.58 15.76
CA LEU A 674 -7.78 17.92 16.62
C LEU A 674 -7.35 18.34 18.03
N PRO A 675 -6.50 17.57 18.75
CA PRO A 675 -5.94 18.04 20.03
C PRO A 675 -5.27 19.42 19.94
N PHE A 676 -4.53 19.72 18.86
CA PHE A 676 -3.88 21.03 18.70
C PHE A 676 -4.86 22.21 18.58
N ASP A 677 -6.08 21.97 18.10
CA ASP A 677 -7.12 23.01 18.02
C ASP A 677 -7.89 23.21 19.34
N VAL A 678 -7.75 22.31 20.32
CA VAL A 678 -8.57 22.28 21.57
C VAL A 678 -7.80 22.74 22.82
N PHE A 679 -6.47 22.59 22.87
CA PHE A 679 -5.72 22.92 24.09
C PHE A 679 -5.63 24.43 24.38
N LEU A 680 -5.84 24.80 25.65
CA LEU A 680 -5.68 26.17 26.15
C LEU A 680 -4.35 26.35 26.90
N VAL A 681 -3.76 27.54 26.74
CA VAL A 681 -2.54 27.96 27.42
C VAL A 681 -2.66 29.40 27.94
N ALA A 682 -2.11 29.67 29.13
CA ALA A 682 -2.02 31.03 29.65
C ALA A 682 -1.05 31.89 28.80
N THR A 683 -1.54 33.00 28.24
CA THR A 683 -0.74 33.89 27.38
C THR A 683 0.07 34.93 28.16
N LYS A 684 -0.33 35.16 29.42
CA LYS A 684 0.34 35.96 30.45
C LYS A 684 0.10 35.33 31.81
N ASP A 685 0.76 35.84 32.85
CA ASP A 685 0.51 35.39 34.22
C ASP A 685 -0.91 35.79 34.64
N ILE A 686 -1.68 34.84 35.19
CA ILE A 686 -3.04 35.03 35.70
C ILE A 686 -2.97 34.96 37.21
N LYS A 687 -3.44 35.99 37.90
CA LYS A 687 -3.42 36.01 39.37
C LYS A 687 -4.63 35.32 39.96
N LYS A 688 -4.47 34.79 41.17
CA LYS A 688 -5.60 34.30 41.96
C LYS A 688 -6.68 35.39 42.08
N GLY A 689 -7.91 35.03 41.74
CA GLY A 689 -9.08 35.92 41.71
C GLY A 689 -9.20 36.75 40.43
N GLU A 690 -8.34 36.54 39.44
CA GLU A 690 -8.46 37.16 38.12
C GLU A 690 -9.44 36.36 37.25
N GLU A 691 -10.25 37.09 36.48
CA GLU A 691 -11.17 36.54 35.49
C GLU A 691 -10.39 35.96 34.31
N VAL A 692 -10.80 34.80 33.80
CA VAL A 692 -10.22 34.19 32.59
C VAL A 692 -10.90 34.80 31.35
N ILE A 693 -10.08 35.37 30.46
CA ILE A 693 -10.51 36.15 29.30
C ILE A 693 -9.81 35.65 28.03
N ARG A 694 -10.59 35.38 26.96
CA ARG A 694 -10.11 34.97 25.64
C ARG A 694 -10.49 35.98 24.55
N PRO A 695 -9.69 36.13 23.47
CA PRO A 695 -10.09 36.93 22.32
C PRO A 695 -11.33 36.32 21.65
N GLU A 696 -12.24 37.16 21.15
CA GLU A 696 -13.44 36.75 20.39
C GLU A 696 -13.08 35.80 19.25
N ASN A 697 -11.96 36.08 18.55
CA ASN A 697 -11.51 35.31 17.40
C ASN A 697 -10.51 34.20 17.70
N LEU A 698 -10.18 34.00 18.97
CA LEU A 698 -9.39 32.84 19.36
C LEU A 698 -10.22 31.57 19.25
N TRP A 699 -11.54 31.69 19.14
CA TRP A 699 -12.54 30.65 18.96
C TRP A 699 -13.69 31.18 18.09
N SER A 700 -13.39 31.92 17.01
CA SER A 700 -14.34 32.21 15.92
C SER A 700 -13.80 31.76 14.57
#